data_AF-A0A8B8APM4-F1
#
_entry.id   AF-A0A8B8APM4-F1
#
_cell.length_a   1.000
_cell.length_b   1.000
_cell.length_c   1.000
_cell.angle_alpha   90.00
_cell.angle_beta   90.00
_cell.angle_gamma   90.00
#
_symmetry.space_group_name_H-M   'P 1'
#
loop_
_entity.id
_entity.type
_entity.pdbx_description
1 polymer ?
#
loop_
_entity_poly.entity_id
_entity_poly.type
_entity_poly.pdbx_seq_one_letter_code
_entity_poly.pdbx_strand_id
1 'polypeptide(L)'
;MWKPRGMDQTNSNNHQPGNMSNDFYSFSQDTDNGPKKKTKAVRMTICAQVTGVALFCLGLVVGLLIGIYGFNGTAKNEVIQSGSSPSQSKVVGPNDINQTKSNKKVPNTFDKKHDHGHSHAARDPVVLPTPTRDFHGHSHGPVDSHGHSHGPIDSHGSRHTPLDTHAHDHPHPHPSVDNILNSPNVEATLPSTDTGLHKKPEPEMTCVPCRWTNPIDEVTEPELFAPINSTEMVKARDALYRDGIITVKPGQELGMNESYVQSMYLFPPDKAAALEYLDRFGPFPGRYVTATVIEGAKKEPQLMKYKVGPLEGDVENIKVSPLLKTNEVPFSHRPYDAVETREVILTVMSELYRINPMMQECFDSRSPYKDMSVMPNGPFIYNGERTSRWTAGLRGLGDKDFDFLNVLPLNGFIYHGGQNFSEWRVYNIFFLNQGPFESVDDLYKAYNTTDLFRIQYPKGTRELIKEITFPKRHPSQPVRPHSERVGAKTVEPTGPRYRLRGHTISWLGWDFSVTTTQHRGPAVFNVKFRGERVVYENALNDIGLLYSSDGAGQDNIFYTDSTFGLGESKTAISDIDCPAHASYIKSVMWSPRGMRGSEMLTICIFEVDAQEPIYRHKGDDIEVGMRNRYLVARYPTQLGNYDYLIDFQFHLDGKIVTTATATGFIQASYYNTISQFYNPENPERTPFGFKVSNDIIGPIHDHTFAFKVDLDVVNEQNDFELIHWKYGNVMDALRTVKKENATFPGYFFHNKTRYVEWEHVKNETEIDIDSKNPKFWTFVNNNAKNFWDVSRGYRLVPMHSGTQNIQDDHPEVQHLSFTEHHLTVTKRKENEQYVKPIYNPANPKDPDASRKYVKDMVDGESIENTDIVAWVALGFLHIPTSEDVPMTTKVTSGFTLKPMNFFDSTAVFDLPSHAVGVNKTAYDEEPAEAPCQFNTFSVQG
;
A
#
# COMPACT_ATOMS: atom_id res chain seq x y z
N MET A 1 -34.37 -5.57 51.15
CA MET A 1 -35.43 -6.05 50.23
C MET A 1 -36.41 -4.90 49.96
N TRP A 2 -37.12 -4.96 48.83
CA TRP A 2 -38.38 -4.27 48.46
C TRP A 2 -38.78 -2.92 49.09
N LYS A 3 -39.13 -1.95 48.22
CA LYS A 3 -39.99 -0.79 48.55
C LYS A 3 -41.43 -1.22 48.88
N PRO A 4 -42.18 -0.34 49.57
CA PRO A 4 -43.46 0.12 49.01
C PRO A 4 -43.51 1.64 48.75
N ARG A 5 -44.67 2.12 48.28
CA ARG A 5 -45.05 3.53 48.02
C ARG A 5 -45.52 4.20 49.34
N GLY A 6 -45.65 5.51 49.51
CA GLY A 6 -45.52 6.71 48.64
C GLY A 6 -46.12 7.95 49.35
N MET A 7 -46.26 9.11 48.67
CA MET A 7 -46.82 10.40 49.17
C MET A 7 -45.92 11.15 50.22
N ASP A 8 -45.88 12.49 50.32
CA ASP A 8 -46.52 13.57 49.52
C ASP A 8 -45.74 14.94 49.53
N GLN A 9 -46.19 15.88 48.67
CA GLN A 9 -46.19 17.37 48.79
C GLN A 9 -44.91 18.27 48.91
N THR A 10 -44.69 19.07 47.84
CA THR A 10 -44.45 20.54 47.76
C THR A 10 -43.21 21.30 48.34
N ASN A 11 -42.56 22.06 47.42
CA ASN A 11 -42.08 23.46 47.49
C ASN A 11 -40.99 23.99 48.49
N SER A 12 -39.84 24.33 47.88
CA SER A 12 -39.23 25.69 47.81
C SER A 12 -38.22 26.23 48.87
N ASN A 13 -37.25 27.00 48.32
CA ASN A 13 -36.48 28.14 48.85
C ASN A 13 -35.29 27.98 49.84
N ASN A 14 -34.08 28.22 49.28
CA ASN A 14 -33.00 29.13 49.71
C ASN A 14 -32.74 29.44 51.20
N HIS A 15 -31.47 29.30 51.65
CA HIS A 15 -30.48 30.41 51.63
C HIS A 15 -29.02 29.98 51.98
N GLN A 16 -28.08 30.93 51.78
CA GLN A 16 -26.62 30.90 52.07
C GLN A 16 -26.34 31.58 53.47
N PRO A 17 -25.15 32.13 53.89
CA PRO A 17 -23.81 32.23 53.24
C PRO A 17 -22.49 32.18 54.10
N GLY A 18 -21.35 32.04 53.39
CA GLY A 18 -20.07 32.75 53.66
C GLY A 18 -19.08 32.20 54.72
N ASN A 19 -17.82 32.68 54.83
CA ASN A 19 -16.90 33.37 53.89
C ASN A 19 -15.45 33.43 54.49
N MET A 20 -14.46 34.03 53.78
CA MET A 20 -13.10 34.45 54.21
C MET A 20 -11.95 33.39 54.18
N SER A 21 -10.64 33.72 54.04
CA SER A 21 -9.89 34.62 53.12
C SER A 21 -8.38 34.74 53.53
N ASN A 22 -7.44 34.70 52.57
CA ASN A 22 -6.13 35.45 52.52
C ASN A 22 -5.08 35.22 53.66
N ASP A 23 -3.77 35.50 53.57
CA ASP A 23 -2.84 35.88 52.46
C ASP A 23 -1.33 35.64 52.83
N PHE A 24 -0.50 35.40 51.80
CA PHE A 24 0.93 35.77 51.58
C PHE A 24 2.15 35.56 52.54
N TYR A 25 3.32 35.56 51.87
CA TYR A 25 4.72 35.85 52.28
C TYR A 25 5.76 34.73 52.54
N SER A 26 7.04 35.12 52.51
CA SER A 26 8.17 34.37 51.91
C SER A 26 9.56 34.64 52.57
N PHE A 27 10.65 34.15 51.95
CA PHE A 27 12.09 34.23 52.36
C PHE A 27 12.47 33.30 53.54
N SER A 28 13.74 32.90 53.76
CA SER A 28 15.01 33.11 53.04
C SER A 28 15.94 31.86 53.14
N GLN A 29 17.10 31.91 52.49
CA GLN A 29 18.26 31.03 52.73
C GLN A 29 18.90 31.30 54.12
N ASP A 30 19.57 30.32 54.74
CA ASP A 30 21.03 30.43 54.94
C ASP A 30 21.77 29.16 55.44
N THR A 31 23.05 29.11 55.07
CA THR A 31 24.26 28.38 55.53
C THR A 31 24.22 27.24 56.59
N ASP A 32 24.99 26.17 56.31
CA ASP A 32 26.28 25.79 56.99
C ASP A 32 26.51 24.36 57.52
N ASN A 33 27.75 23.88 57.30
CA ASN A 33 28.59 22.87 57.98
C ASN A 33 28.01 21.65 58.78
N GLY A 34 28.56 20.45 58.51
CA GLY A 34 28.49 19.25 59.38
C GLY A 34 29.66 19.17 60.40
N PRO A 35 30.12 17.99 60.90
CA PRO A 35 29.67 16.60 60.67
C PRO A 35 29.66 15.67 61.94
N LYS A 36 29.52 14.34 61.75
CA LYS A 36 29.91 13.20 62.65
C LYS A 36 29.00 12.74 63.83
N LYS A 37 28.51 11.50 63.67
CA LYS A 37 28.59 10.32 64.59
C LYS A 37 27.94 10.30 66.01
N LYS A 38 26.97 9.37 66.13
CA LYS A 38 26.83 8.27 67.15
C LYS A 38 26.07 8.45 68.50
N THR A 39 25.05 7.58 68.63
CA THR A 39 24.66 6.70 69.78
C THR A 39 23.78 7.13 70.97
N LYS A 40 22.61 6.44 71.05
CA LYS A 40 21.96 5.76 72.20
C LYS A 40 21.37 6.56 73.41
N ALA A 41 20.03 6.65 73.42
CA ALA A 41 19.11 6.17 74.48
C ALA A 41 17.68 6.10 73.86
N VAL A 42 16.85 5.04 73.91
CA VAL A 42 16.26 4.30 75.06
C VAL A 42 15.37 5.25 75.89
N ARG A 43 14.02 5.16 75.91
CA ARG A 43 13.16 3.98 76.18
C ARG A 43 11.68 4.22 75.79
N MET A 44 10.83 3.19 75.94
CA MET A 44 9.34 3.22 75.99
C MET A 44 8.55 3.63 74.73
N THR A 45 8.21 2.64 73.90
CA THR A 45 6.82 2.31 73.44
C THR A 45 6.83 0.91 72.82
N ILE A 46 6.96 -0.14 73.65
CA ILE A 46 6.82 -1.55 73.24
C ILE A 46 6.09 -2.29 74.37
N CYS A 47 4.78 -2.50 74.20
CA CYS A 47 3.98 -3.42 75.01
C CYS A 47 2.59 -3.76 74.42
N ALA A 48 2.03 -2.90 73.55
CA ALA A 48 0.64 -3.04 73.08
C ALA A 48 0.44 -3.82 71.77
N GLN A 49 1.45 -3.94 70.89
CA GLN A 49 1.29 -4.53 69.56
C GLN A 49 1.86 -5.95 69.40
N VAL A 50 2.75 -6.39 70.30
CA VAL A 50 3.40 -7.72 70.19
C VAL A 50 2.47 -8.87 70.59
N THR A 51 1.55 -8.63 71.53
CA THR A 51 0.60 -9.63 72.05
C THR A 51 -0.44 -10.07 71.02
N GLY A 52 -0.89 -9.18 70.12
CA GLY A 52 -1.88 -9.51 69.09
C GLY A 52 -1.36 -10.49 68.04
N VAL A 53 -0.12 -10.29 67.58
CA VAL A 53 0.51 -11.14 66.56
C VAL A 53 0.79 -12.55 67.09
N ALA A 54 1.28 -12.66 68.34
CA ALA A 54 1.58 -13.95 68.96
C ALA A 54 0.36 -14.88 69.08
N LEU A 55 -0.82 -14.33 69.43
CA LEU A 55 -2.07 -15.10 69.51
C LEU A 55 -2.55 -15.59 68.14
N PHE A 56 -2.39 -14.78 67.08
CA PHE A 56 -2.79 -15.16 65.72
C PHE A 56 -1.91 -16.29 65.16
N CYS A 57 -0.59 -16.21 65.39
CA CYS A 57 0.35 -17.28 65.01
C CYS A 57 0.08 -18.61 65.75
N LEU A 58 -0.32 -18.56 67.03
CA LEU A 58 -0.59 -19.77 67.80
C LEU A 58 -1.79 -20.56 67.24
N GLY A 59 -2.85 -19.86 66.82
CA GLY A 59 -4.05 -20.50 66.23
C GLY A 59 -3.76 -21.26 64.94
N LEU A 60 -2.90 -20.71 64.07
CA LEU A 60 -2.49 -21.36 62.82
C LEU A 60 -1.67 -22.64 63.06
N VAL A 61 -0.80 -22.66 64.06
CA VAL A 61 0.01 -23.85 64.41
C VAL A 61 -0.87 -24.97 64.99
N VAL A 62 -1.83 -24.64 65.85
CA VAL A 62 -2.79 -25.63 66.39
C VAL A 62 -3.66 -26.22 65.28
N GLY A 63 -4.10 -25.41 64.31
CA GLY A 63 -4.86 -25.87 63.15
C GLY A 63 -4.10 -26.90 62.29
N LEU A 64 -2.82 -26.66 61.99
CA LEU A 64 -2.00 -27.63 61.23
C LEU A 64 -1.76 -28.93 61.99
N LEU A 65 -1.50 -28.88 63.30
CA LEU A 65 -1.18 -30.08 64.09
C LEU A 65 -2.36 -31.06 64.20
N ILE A 66 -3.59 -30.55 64.27
CA ILE A 66 -4.81 -31.38 64.31
C ILE A 66 -5.01 -32.12 62.98
N GLY A 67 -4.67 -31.50 61.84
CA GLY A 67 -4.77 -32.14 60.52
C GLY A 67 -3.73 -33.24 60.24
N ILE A 68 -2.63 -33.27 61.01
CA ILE A 68 -1.48 -34.16 60.74
C ILE A 68 -1.45 -35.40 61.66
N TYR A 69 -2.16 -35.40 62.80
CA TYR A 69 -2.11 -36.48 63.80
C TYR A 69 -3.41 -37.31 63.94
N GLY A 70 -4.28 -37.31 62.92
CA GLY A 70 -5.46 -38.18 62.84
C GLY A 70 -5.14 -39.60 62.35
N PHE A 71 -4.90 -40.54 63.29
CA PHE A 71 -4.92 -42.02 63.20
C PHE A 71 -5.12 -42.66 61.80
N ASN A 72 -4.21 -43.45 61.20
CA ASN A 72 -3.27 -44.50 61.67
C ASN A 72 -3.96 -45.76 62.26
N GLY A 73 -3.79 -46.95 61.64
CA GLY A 73 -4.26 -48.20 62.26
C GLY A 73 -4.45 -49.50 61.44
N THR A 74 -3.35 -50.15 61.02
CA THR A 74 -3.23 -51.63 60.82
C THR A 74 -4.06 -52.37 59.71
N ALA A 75 -3.67 -53.62 59.42
CA ALA A 75 -4.20 -54.49 58.36
C ALA A 75 -3.97 -55.99 58.67
N LYS A 76 -4.68 -56.92 57.98
CA LYS A 76 -4.13 -58.19 57.43
C LYS A 76 -5.15 -59.16 56.78
N ASN A 77 -4.62 -59.97 55.83
CA ASN A 77 -5.03 -61.33 55.40
C ASN A 77 -6.41 -61.53 54.71
N GLU A 78 -6.62 -62.44 53.72
CA GLU A 78 -5.73 -63.31 52.90
C GLU A 78 -6.52 -63.94 51.70
N VAL A 79 -5.92 -64.91 50.99
CA VAL A 79 -6.56 -66.05 50.25
C VAL A 79 -6.75 -65.96 48.70
N ILE A 80 -5.74 -66.50 47.98
CA ILE A 80 -5.80 -67.48 46.84
C ILE A 80 -6.17 -67.04 45.39
N GLN A 81 -5.20 -67.26 44.47
CA GLN A 81 -5.25 -67.79 43.06
C GLN A 81 -6.23 -67.19 42.00
N SER A 82 -6.07 -67.39 40.68
CA SER A 82 -4.91 -67.64 39.78
C SER A 82 -5.40 -67.49 38.32
N GLY A 83 -4.54 -67.25 37.33
CA GLY A 83 -4.92 -67.28 35.91
C GLY A 83 -3.93 -66.53 35.01
N SER A 84 -3.75 -66.97 33.75
CA SER A 84 -2.66 -66.48 32.90
C SER A 84 -2.97 -66.46 31.40
N SER A 85 -2.59 -65.35 30.74
CA SER A 85 -2.14 -65.30 29.34
C SER A 85 -3.24 -65.40 28.23
N PRO A 86 -2.94 -65.27 26.91
CA PRO A 86 -3.44 -64.09 26.16
C PRO A 86 -3.89 -64.38 24.70
N SER A 87 -4.10 -63.32 23.88
CA SER A 87 -3.89 -63.18 22.40
C SER A 87 -4.73 -61.98 21.87
N GLN A 88 -4.51 -61.23 20.77
CA GLN A 88 -3.83 -61.36 19.45
C GLN A 88 -4.54 -62.31 18.44
N SER A 89 -4.65 -62.06 17.12
CA SER A 89 -4.44 -60.87 16.26
C SER A 89 -4.97 -61.16 14.82
N LYS A 90 -5.09 -60.13 13.93
CA LYS A 90 -5.01 -60.23 12.44
C LYS A 90 -6.15 -60.99 11.69
N VAL A 91 -6.40 -60.94 10.35
CA VAL A 91 -6.21 -59.97 9.20
C VAL A 91 -6.99 -60.48 7.93
N VAL A 92 -7.31 -59.59 6.94
CA VAL A 92 -7.71 -59.85 5.51
C VAL A 92 -9.16 -60.27 5.13
N GLY A 93 -9.62 -59.85 3.92
CA GLY A 93 -10.89 -60.21 3.21
C GLY A 93 -10.67 -61.21 2.04
N PRO A 94 -11.24 -61.08 0.80
CA PRO A 94 -12.30 -60.19 0.24
C PRO A 94 -13.40 -60.97 -0.57
N ASN A 95 -14.29 -60.28 -1.36
CA ASN A 95 -14.76 -60.67 -2.73
C ASN A 95 -15.89 -59.77 -3.33
N ASP A 96 -16.02 -59.78 -4.67
CA ASP A 96 -16.94 -58.97 -5.52
C ASP A 96 -18.23 -59.69 -6.00
N ILE A 97 -19.16 -58.97 -6.69
CA ILE A 97 -19.63 -59.24 -8.10
C ILE A 97 -21.01 -58.56 -8.48
N ASN A 98 -20.99 -57.65 -9.47
CA ASN A 98 -22.01 -57.31 -10.51
C ASN A 98 -23.50 -56.95 -10.15
N GLN A 99 -24.38 -56.37 -11.01
CA GLN A 99 -24.37 -56.11 -12.48
C GLN A 99 -25.08 -54.77 -12.90
N THR A 100 -25.61 -54.62 -14.14
CA THR A 100 -25.73 -53.31 -14.85
C THR A 100 -27.03 -53.03 -15.67
N LYS A 101 -27.20 -51.76 -16.12
CA LYS A 101 -27.76 -51.23 -17.41
C LYS A 101 -29.22 -50.70 -17.61
N SER A 102 -29.29 -49.38 -17.80
CA SER A 102 -29.75 -48.61 -19.01
C SER A 102 -31.24 -48.32 -19.39
N ASN A 103 -31.51 -47.01 -19.62
CA ASN A 103 -32.25 -46.34 -20.73
C ASN A 103 -33.73 -46.64 -21.08
N LYS A 104 -34.60 -45.59 -21.04
CA LYS A 104 -35.25 -44.96 -22.24
C LYS A 104 -36.21 -43.76 -21.99
N LYS A 105 -35.93 -42.64 -22.68
CA LYS A 105 -36.81 -41.69 -23.44
C LYS A 105 -38.29 -41.41 -23.06
N VAL A 106 -38.58 -40.12 -22.75
CA VAL A 106 -39.34 -39.10 -23.57
C VAL A 106 -40.80 -39.39 -24.03
N PRO A 107 -41.76 -38.42 -24.04
CA PRO A 107 -41.96 -37.19 -23.24
C PRO A 107 -43.44 -37.01 -22.77
N ASN A 108 -43.85 -35.80 -22.32
CA ASN A 108 -45.07 -35.18 -22.86
C ASN A 108 -45.14 -33.66 -22.66
N THR A 109 -45.85 -32.95 -23.54
CA THR A 109 -46.09 -31.50 -23.51
C THR A 109 -47.42 -31.16 -22.86
N PHE A 110 -47.56 -29.93 -22.33
CA PHE A 110 -48.85 -29.24 -22.34
C PHE A 110 -48.69 -27.73 -22.46
N ASP A 111 -49.29 -27.18 -23.49
CA ASP A 111 -49.38 -25.76 -23.80
C ASP A 111 -50.49 -25.10 -22.97
N LYS A 112 -50.31 -23.83 -22.57
CA LYS A 112 -51.44 -22.91 -22.37
C LYS A 112 -51.01 -21.45 -22.34
N LYS A 113 -51.44 -20.71 -23.36
CA LYS A 113 -51.38 -19.25 -23.44
C LYS A 113 -52.23 -18.60 -22.35
N HIS A 114 -51.81 -17.42 -21.89
CA HIS A 114 -52.72 -16.31 -21.66
C HIS A 114 -52.13 -15.05 -22.30
N ASP A 115 -53.01 -14.20 -22.83
CA ASP A 115 -52.68 -13.04 -23.67
C ASP A 115 -53.61 -11.89 -23.27
N HIS A 116 -53.02 -10.77 -22.85
CA HIS A 116 -53.68 -9.49 -22.62
C HIS A 116 -52.65 -8.37 -22.83
N GLY A 117 -52.86 -7.53 -23.85
CA GLY A 117 -51.94 -6.45 -24.23
C GLY A 117 -52.44 -5.05 -23.91
N HIS A 118 -51.65 -4.07 -24.35
CA HIS A 118 -51.82 -2.62 -24.21
C HIS A 118 -51.55 -2.08 -22.77
N SER A 119 -51.06 -0.85 -22.60
CA SER A 119 -50.91 0.26 -23.57
C SER A 119 -49.49 0.84 -23.63
N HIS A 120 -49.05 1.27 -24.82
CA HIS A 120 -47.91 2.19 -24.94
C HIS A 120 -48.24 3.53 -24.28
N ALA A 121 -47.26 4.10 -23.57
CA ALA A 121 -47.21 5.51 -23.23
C ALA A 121 -45.86 6.05 -23.71
N ALA A 122 -45.88 6.97 -24.67
CA ALA A 122 -44.68 7.74 -24.99
C ALA A 122 -44.27 8.53 -23.75
N ARG A 123 -42.97 8.60 -23.46
CA ARG A 123 -42.40 9.37 -22.35
C ARG A 123 -41.54 10.48 -22.92
N ASP A 124 -41.76 11.70 -22.44
CA ASP A 124 -40.94 12.86 -22.76
C ASP A 124 -39.50 12.68 -22.24
N PRO A 125 -38.49 13.33 -22.87
CA PRO A 125 -37.10 13.22 -22.43
C PRO A 125 -36.90 13.77 -21.01
N VAL A 126 -36.14 13.04 -20.19
CA VAL A 126 -35.81 13.46 -18.82
C VAL A 126 -34.71 14.51 -18.87
N VAL A 127 -35.11 15.78 -18.76
CA VAL A 127 -34.19 16.90 -18.57
C VAL A 127 -33.78 16.96 -17.10
N LEU A 128 -32.49 16.78 -16.81
CA LEU A 128 -31.95 16.92 -15.45
C LEU A 128 -32.07 18.39 -14.99
N PRO A 129 -32.63 18.67 -13.80
CA PRO A 129 -32.84 20.04 -13.34
C PRO A 129 -31.50 20.70 -12.94
N THR A 130 -31.34 21.97 -13.31
CA THR A 130 -30.18 22.77 -12.90
C THR A 130 -30.25 23.05 -11.38
N PRO A 131 -29.20 22.76 -10.60
CA PRO A 131 -29.25 22.94 -9.15
C PRO A 131 -29.28 24.42 -8.77
N THR A 132 -30.44 24.88 -8.32
CA THR A 132 -30.60 26.18 -7.64
C THR A 132 -30.22 26.03 -6.17
N ARG A 133 -29.43 26.98 -5.64
CA ARG A 133 -29.04 27.00 -4.22
C ARG A 133 -30.20 27.52 -3.37
N ASP A 134 -30.74 26.67 -2.51
CA ASP A 134 -31.35 27.08 -1.23
C ASP A 134 -31.09 25.98 -0.18
N PHE A 135 -30.78 26.38 1.06
CA PHE A 135 -30.34 25.49 2.15
C PHE A 135 -31.13 25.80 3.44
N HIS A 136 -32.09 24.97 3.83
CA HIS A 136 -32.70 25.04 5.18
C HIS A 136 -33.25 23.68 5.68
N GLY A 137 -32.71 23.21 6.81
CA GLY A 137 -33.26 22.10 7.61
C GLY A 137 -32.99 20.68 7.10
N HIS A 138 -32.73 19.67 7.92
CA HIS A 138 -32.40 19.63 9.36
C HIS A 138 -31.36 18.52 9.61
N SER A 139 -30.46 18.72 10.57
CA SER A 139 -29.36 17.79 10.84
C SER A 139 -29.73 16.67 11.82
N HIS A 140 -29.55 15.42 11.40
CA HIS A 140 -29.12 14.34 12.29
C HIS A 140 -27.60 14.18 12.14
N GLY A 141 -26.86 14.23 13.26
CA GLY A 141 -25.40 14.16 13.22
C GLY A 141 -24.88 12.73 13.00
N PRO A 142 -23.77 12.53 12.26
CA PRO A 142 -23.12 11.23 12.17
C PRO A 142 -22.47 10.83 13.49
N VAL A 143 -22.28 9.52 13.68
CA VAL A 143 -21.51 8.93 14.77
C VAL A 143 -20.17 8.46 14.20
N ASP A 144 -19.08 8.61 14.95
CA ASP A 144 -17.75 8.17 14.52
C ASP A 144 -17.56 6.64 14.64
N SER A 145 -16.42 6.17 14.13
CA SER A 145 -16.02 4.75 14.16
C SER A 145 -15.74 4.21 15.57
N HIS A 146 -15.87 5.04 16.62
CA HIS A 146 -15.63 4.69 18.02
C HIS A 146 -16.88 4.84 18.91
N GLY A 147 -18.02 5.25 18.33
CA GLY A 147 -19.33 5.22 18.97
C GLY A 147 -19.60 6.38 19.94
N HIS A 148 -18.93 7.52 19.79
CA HIS A 148 -19.15 8.68 20.66
C HIS A 148 -20.21 9.65 20.10
N SER A 149 -21.04 10.18 21.01
CA SER A 149 -22.14 11.09 20.68
C SER A 149 -21.94 12.42 21.40
N HIS A 150 -21.92 13.51 20.64
CA HIS A 150 -21.89 14.88 21.15
C HIS A 150 -23.23 15.59 20.88
N GLY A 151 -23.85 16.10 21.95
CA GLY A 151 -25.03 16.95 21.84
C GLY A 151 -24.69 18.40 21.46
N PRO A 152 -25.64 19.16 20.92
CA PRO A 152 -25.41 20.55 20.51
C PRO A 152 -25.25 21.48 21.71
N ILE A 153 -24.38 22.48 21.59
CA ILE A 153 -24.31 23.64 22.49
C ILE A 153 -24.58 24.91 21.66
N ASP A 154 -25.44 25.76 22.23
CA ASP A 154 -26.06 26.92 21.60
C ASP A 154 -25.17 28.17 21.63
N SER A 155 -25.48 29.15 20.78
CA SER A 155 -24.67 30.35 20.55
C SER A 155 -25.38 31.64 20.99
N HIS A 156 -25.07 32.13 22.18
CA HIS A 156 -25.16 33.56 22.54
C HIS A 156 -24.19 33.88 23.67
N GLY A 157 -23.72 35.14 23.76
CA GLY A 157 -22.70 35.51 24.74
C GLY A 157 -22.61 37.01 25.00
N SER A 158 -21.66 37.41 25.85
CA SER A 158 -21.46 38.81 26.23
C SER A 158 -20.02 39.15 26.65
N ARG A 159 -19.39 40.01 25.83
CA ARG A 159 -18.55 41.18 26.20
C ARG A 159 -17.79 41.14 27.54
N HIS A 160 -16.47 41.31 27.48
CA HIS A 160 -15.83 42.54 28.00
C HIS A 160 -14.43 42.79 27.41
N THR A 161 -14.26 43.97 26.83
CA THR A 161 -13.02 44.67 26.41
C THR A 161 -12.71 45.76 27.49
N PRO A 162 -11.54 46.49 27.54
CA PRO A 162 -10.94 47.24 26.41
C PRO A 162 -9.41 47.56 26.40
N LEU A 163 -9.04 48.41 25.41
CA LEU A 163 -7.75 49.10 25.16
C LEU A 163 -6.60 48.22 24.62
N ASP A 164 -5.78 48.62 23.64
CA ASP A 164 -5.87 49.69 22.60
C ASP A 164 -4.85 49.31 21.45
N THR A 165 -4.57 50.00 20.33
CA THR A 165 -4.75 51.40 19.86
C THR A 165 -5.22 51.49 18.39
N HIS A 166 -5.49 52.70 17.89
CA HIS A 166 -5.96 52.99 16.51
C HIS A 166 -4.88 53.49 15.53
N ALA A 167 -5.10 53.27 14.22
CA ALA A 167 -5.02 54.31 13.16
C ALA A 167 -5.54 53.87 11.75
N HIS A 168 -6.65 54.50 11.32
CA HIS A 168 -7.15 54.92 9.97
C HIS A 168 -6.29 54.70 8.69
N ASP A 169 -6.82 54.66 7.44
CA ASP A 169 -8.18 54.46 6.84
C ASP A 169 -8.09 54.24 5.29
N HIS A 170 -9.09 53.55 4.69
CA HIS A 170 -9.69 53.57 3.31
C HIS A 170 -9.06 54.31 2.06
N PRO A 171 -9.51 54.06 0.78
CA PRO A 171 -10.03 52.85 0.06
C PRO A 171 -9.55 52.68 -1.44
N HIS A 172 -10.09 51.65 -2.15
CA HIS A 172 -10.25 51.31 -3.61
C HIS A 172 -9.93 52.32 -4.76
N PRO A 173 -9.72 51.93 -6.07
CA PRO A 173 -10.32 50.76 -6.79
C PRO A 173 -9.50 50.02 -7.92
N HIS A 174 -10.15 49.07 -8.61
CA HIS A 174 -9.83 48.42 -9.92
C HIS A 174 -10.18 49.34 -11.15
N PRO A 175 -9.94 49.05 -12.47
CA PRO A 175 -9.88 47.72 -13.17
C PRO A 175 -9.01 47.54 -14.47
N SER A 176 -9.04 46.32 -15.07
CA SER A 176 -9.02 46.00 -16.54
C SER A 176 -7.74 46.22 -17.41
N VAL A 177 -7.46 45.60 -18.59
CA VAL A 177 -7.92 44.39 -19.37
C VAL A 177 -6.92 44.10 -20.56
N ASP A 178 -6.93 42.87 -21.12
CA ASP A 178 -6.46 42.39 -22.47
C ASP A 178 -4.96 42.30 -22.94
N ASN A 179 -4.50 41.04 -23.05
CA ASN A 179 -4.12 40.27 -24.27
C ASN A 179 -2.90 40.55 -25.24
N ILE A 180 -1.91 39.62 -25.16
CA ILE A 180 -1.15 38.85 -26.21
C ILE A 180 -0.40 39.57 -27.39
N LEU A 181 0.95 39.40 -27.49
CA LEU A 181 1.68 38.64 -28.56
C LEU A 181 3.24 38.76 -28.57
N ASN A 182 3.90 37.60 -28.82
CA ASN A 182 5.26 37.36 -29.36
C ASN A 182 6.56 37.63 -28.55
N SER A 183 7.23 36.51 -28.22
CA SER A 183 8.67 36.13 -28.09
C SER A 183 9.85 37.08 -28.47
N PRO A 184 11.12 36.80 -28.08
CA PRO A 184 11.66 35.77 -27.14
C PRO A 184 12.70 36.30 -26.09
N ASN A 185 13.18 35.39 -25.22
CA ASN A 185 14.45 35.39 -24.45
C ASN A 185 15.22 36.72 -24.23
N VAL A 186 15.06 37.33 -23.05
CA VAL A 186 16.07 38.21 -22.42
C VAL A 186 16.06 37.98 -20.89
N GLU A 187 17.22 38.03 -20.24
CA GLU A 187 17.35 37.94 -18.78
C GLU A 187 16.76 39.18 -18.08
N ALA A 188 15.78 38.99 -17.21
CA ALA A 188 15.09 40.09 -16.53
C ALA A 188 15.87 40.58 -15.29
N THR A 189 16.81 41.51 -15.49
CA THR A 189 17.35 42.32 -14.39
C THR A 189 16.29 43.32 -13.91
N LEU A 190 15.86 43.19 -12.66
CA LEU A 190 14.90 44.13 -12.06
C LEU A 190 15.57 45.46 -11.68
N PRO A 191 14.93 46.62 -11.95
CA PRO A 191 15.51 47.92 -11.63
C PRO A 191 15.40 48.24 -10.13
N SER A 192 16.44 48.90 -9.60
CA SER A 192 16.44 49.45 -8.24
C SER A 192 15.37 50.54 -8.08
N THR A 193 14.65 50.51 -6.95
CA THR A 193 13.83 51.62 -6.46
C THR A 193 14.45 52.17 -5.18
N ASP A 194 15.43 53.05 -5.36
CA ASP A 194 16.14 53.71 -4.26
C ASP A 194 15.18 54.57 -3.43
N THR A 195 14.86 54.09 -2.23
CA THR A 195 14.07 54.80 -1.22
C THR A 195 15.02 55.26 -0.12
N GLY A 196 15.72 56.36 -0.40
CA GLY A 196 16.83 56.89 0.40
C GLY A 196 16.51 57.14 1.88
N LEU A 197 16.74 56.12 2.71
CA LEU A 197 16.77 56.17 4.16
C LEU A 197 18.12 55.64 4.65
N HIS A 198 19.01 56.54 5.06
CA HIS A 198 20.32 56.21 5.61
C HIS A 198 20.24 55.50 6.97
N LYS A 199 19.90 54.20 6.97
CA LYS A 199 20.52 53.29 7.94
C LYS A 199 22.01 53.21 7.62
N LYS A 200 22.85 53.06 8.66
CA LYS A 200 24.20 52.51 8.46
C LYS A 200 24.04 51.11 7.86
N PRO A 201 24.93 50.66 6.95
CA PRO A 201 24.98 49.25 6.62
C PRO A 201 25.31 48.47 7.90
N GLU A 202 24.35 47.66 8.35
CA GLU A 202 24.69 46.47 9.14
C GLU A 202 25.58 45.61 8.23
N PRO A 203 26.63 44.93 8.76
CA PRO A 203 27.49 44.10 7.93
C PRO A 203 26.63 43.04 7.25
N GLU A 204 26.71 42.93 5.92
CA GLU A 204 25.90 41.95 5.18
C GLU A 204 26.21 40.55 5.72
N MET A 205 25.26 39.99 6.49
CA MET A 205 25.31 38.63 7.02
C MET A 205 25.04 37.65 5.89
N THR A 206 26.00 37.59 4.96
CA THR A 206 26.09 36.58 3.93
C THR A 206 26.21 35.23 4.62
N CYS A 207 25.11 34.46 4.59
CA CYS A 207 25.15 33.05 4.88
C CYS A 207 26.12 32.40 3.90
N VAL A 208 27.36 32.15 4.35
CA VAL A 208 28.19 31.14 3.71
C VAL A 208 27.40 29.84 3.83
N PRO A 209 27.04 29.15 2.73
CA PRO A 209 26.37 27.87 2.83
C PRO A 209 27.22 26.94 3.69
N CYS A 210 26.60 26.30 4.69
CA CYS A 210 27.27 25.25 5.45
C CYS A 210 27.88 24.27 4.44
N ARG A 211 29.15 23.90 4.66
CA ARG A 211 29.96 23.22 3.63
C ARG A 211 29.58 21.74 3.56
N TRP A 212 28.38 21.48 3.05
CA TRP A 212 27.78 20.17 2.94
C TRP A 212 28.73 19.20 2.25
N THR A 213 28.89 18.01 2.82
CA THR A 213 29.34 16.87 2.03
C THR A 213 28.25 16.58 1.00
N ASN A 214 28.58 16.62 -0.29
CA ASN A 214 27.71 16.05 -1.32
C ASN A 214 27.43 14.58 -0.92
N PRO A 215 26.16 14.16 -0.75
CA PRO A 215 25.86 12.76 -0.42
C PRO A 215 26.18 11.82 -1.59
N ILE A 216 26.33 12.36 -2.81
CA ILE A 216 26.58 11.59 -4.02
C ILE A 216 28.08 11.32 -4.20
N ASP A 217 28.49 10.06 -4.01
CA ASP A 217 29.80 9.52 -4.37
C ASP A 217 29.79 9.03 -5.84
N GLU A 218 30.90 9.19 -6.56
CA GLU A 218 30.98 8.82 -7.98
C GLU A 218 30.94 7.30 -8.24
N VAL A 219 30.38 6.93 -9.40
CA VAL A 219 30.27 5.54 -9.87
C VAL A 219 31.09 5.37 -11.15
N THR A 220 32.18 4.62 -11.06
CA THR A 220 33.08 4.31 -12.19
C THR A 220 32.84 2.92 -12.80
N GLU A 221 32.21 2.01 -12.04
CA GLU A 221 31.99 0.61 -12.40
C GLU A 221 30.49 0.27 -12.43
N PRO A 222 30.04 -0.73 -13.22
CA PRO A 222 28.64 -1.13 -13.24
C PRO A 222 28.19 -1.72 -11.90
N GLU A 223 27.15 -1.14 -11.28
CA GLU A 223 26.51 -1.69 -10.08
C GLU A 223 25.73 -2.97 -10.39
N LEU A 224 25.69 -3.91 -9.45
CA LEU A 224 25.06 -5.22 -9.67
C LEU A 224 23.53 -5.15 -9.84
N PHE A 225 22.86 -4.37 -9.00
CA PHE A 225 21.38 -4.31 -8.94
C PHE A 225 20.77 -3.05 -9.59
N ALA A 226 21.59 -2.08 -10.01
CA ALA A 226 21.10 -0.86 -10.65
C ALA A 226 20.31 -1.19 -11.93
N PRO A 227 19.25 -0.42 -12.28
CA PRO A 227 18.55 -0.55 -13.56
C PRO A 227 19.49 -0.56 -14.76
N ILE A 228 19.06 -1.18 -15.85
CA ILE A 228 19.78 -1.11 -17.13
C ILE A 228 19.71 0.33 -17.64
N ASN A 229 20.85 1.00 -17.82
CA ASN A 229 20.88 2.40 -18.27
C ASN A 229 20.61 2.54 -19.78
N SER A 230 20.38 3.76 -20.27
CA SER A 230 20.01 3.93 -21.69
C SER A 230 21.11 3.48 -22.67
N THR A 231 22.39 3.47 -22.29
CA THR A 231 23.48 2.99 -23.16
C THR A 231 23.48 1.46 -23.26
N GLU A 232 23.25 0.78 -22.14
CA GLU A 232 23.10 -0.67 -22.07
C GLU A 232 21.86 -1.16 -22.84
N MET A 233 20.71 -0.47 -22.69
CA MET A 233 19.51 -0.76 -23.47
C MET A 233 19.75 -0.61 -24.99
N VAL A 234 20.52 0.39 -25.40
CA VAL A 234 20.90 0.60 -26.81
C VAL A 234 21.81 -0.54 -27.32
N LYS A 235 22.81 -0.98 -26.55
CA LYS A 235 23.61 -2.17 -26.90
C LYS A 235 22.75 -3.42 -27.08
N ALA A 236 21.82 -3.65 -26.16
CA ALA A 236 20.92 -4.81 -26.21
C ALA A 236 19.98 -4.76 -27.42
N ARG A 237 19.45 -3.58 -27.76
CA ARG A 237 18.66 -3.35 -28.99
C ARG A 237 19.48 -3.70 -30.23
N ASP A 238 20.72 -3.23 -30.30
CA ASP A 238 21.55 -3.39 -31.50
C ASP A 238 22.01 -4.85 -31.69
N ALA A 239 22.19 -5.61 -30.60
CA ALA A 239 22.37 -7.07 -30.66
C ALA A 239 21.10 -7.79 -31.18
N LEU A 240 19.91 -7.40 -30.72
CA LEU A 240 18.63 -7.96 -31.21
C LEU A 240 18.37 -7.62 -32.69
N TYR A 241 18.78 -6.44 -33.15
CA TYR A 241 18.68 -6.03 -34.55
C TYR A 241 19.71 -6.75 -35.44
N ARG A 242 20.95 -6.89 -34.96
CA ARG A 242 22.03 -7.69 -35.61
C ARG A 242 21.58 -9.13 -35.86
N ASP A 243 20.90 -9.74 -34.90
CA ASP A 243 20.43 -11.13 -34.99
C ASP A 243 19.10 -11.27 -35.75
N GLY A 244 18.54 -10.17 -36.29
CA GLY A 244 17.30 -10.17 -37.08
C GLY A 244 16.03 -10.45 -36.29
N ILE A 245 16.08 -10.36 -34.96
CA ILE A 245 14.93 -10.60 -34.06
C ILE A 245 13.97 -9.41 -34.08
N ILE A 246 14.50 -8.19 -34.16
CA ILE A 246 13.71 -6.97 -34.40
C ILE A 246 13.97 -6.41 -35.80
N THR A 247 12.92 -5.88 -36.43
CA THR A 247 12.94 -5.36 -37.81
C THR A 247 12.92 -3.84 -37.91
N VAL A 248 12.48 -3.17 -36.84
CA VAL A 248 12.25 -1.72 -36.79
C VAL A 248 13.57 -0.97 -36.57
N LYS A 249 13.72 0.19 -37.23
CA LYS A 249 14.86 1.11 -37.05
C LYS A 249 14.50 2.32 -36.18
N PRO A 250 15.44 2.93 -35.43
CA PRO A 250 15.18 4.15 -34.68
C PRO A 250 14.57 5.26 -35.54
N GLY A 251 13.42 5.79 -35.12
CA GLY A 251 12.66 6.83 -35.83
C GLY A 251 11.60 6.31 -36.82
N GLN A 252 11.50 5.01 -37.05
CA GLN A 252 10.39 4.37 -37.74
C GLN A 252 9.13 4.35 -36.85
N GLU A 253 7.95 4.40 -37.45
CA GLU A 253 6.68 4.25 -36.73
C GLU A 253 6.37 2.76 -36.52
N LEU A 254 5.98 2.40 -35.29
CA LEU A 254 5.74 1.01 -34.89
C LEU A 254 4.39 0.48 -35.39
N GLY A 255 4.41 -0.65 -36.09
CA GLY A 255 3.23 -1.43 -36.47
C GLY A 255 3.14 -2.78 -35.74
N MET A 256 1.92 -3.29 -35.54
CA MET A 256 1.70 -4.65 -34.98
C MET A 256 2.12 -5.79 -35.92
N ASN A 257 2.42 -5.46 -37.17
CA ASN A 257 2.99 -6.33 -38.21
C ASN A 257 4.53 -6.24 -38.29
N GLU A 258 5.19 -5.61 -37.32
CA GLU A 258 6.65 -5.48 -37.24
C GLU A 258 7.19 -6.19 -35.99
N SER A 259 8.48 -6.56 -36.00
CA SER A 259 9.14 -7.09 -34.79
C SER A 259 9.87 -5.98 -34.03
N TYR A 260 9.49 -5.74 -32.78
CA TYR A 260 10.03 -4.66 -31.95
C TYR A 260 10.11 -5.04 -30.47
N VAL A 261 10.98 -4.32 -29.73
CA VAL A 261 11.11 -4.49 -28.28
C VAL A 261 9.98 -3.72 -27.57
N GLN A 262 9.15 -4.44 -26.83
CA GLN A 262 8.05 -3.90 -26.02
C GLN A 262 8.55 -3.41 -24.66
N SER A 263 9.57 -4.03 -24.09
CA SER A 263 10.18 -3.61 -22.81
C SER A 263 11.60 -4.16 -22.62
N MET A 264 12.41 -3.45 -21.82
CA MET A 264 13.72 -3.91 -21.34
C MET A 264 13.88 -3.61 -19.85
N TYR A 265 14.46 -4.55 -19.11
CA TYR A 265 14.79 -4.40 -17.69
C TYR A 265 15.96 -5.31 -17.32
N LEU A 266 16.52 -5.15 -16.12
CA LEU A 266 17.60 -6.01 -15.62
C LEU A 266 17.13 -7.47 -15.58
N PHE A 267 17.86 -8.38 -16.24
CA PHE A 267 17.82 -9.78 -15.89
C PHE A 267 18.65 -9.94 -14.61
N PRO A 268 18.05 -10.29 -13.47
CA PRO A 268 18.78 -10.37 -12.21
C PRO A 268 19.87 -11.46 -12.27
N PRO A 269 21.03 -11.26 -11.63
CA PRO A 269 22.00 -12.33 -11.46
C PRO A 269 21.43 -13.45 -10.59
N ASP A 270 21.82 -14.69 -10.88
CA ASP A 270 21.52 -15.84 -10.02
C ASP A 270 22.05 -15.54 -8.59
N LYS A 271 21.23 -15.72 -7.54
CA LYS A 271 21.54 -15.29 -6.16
C LYS A 271 22.86 -15.88 -5.67
N ALA A 272 23.14 -17.15 -5.99
CA ALA A 272 24.41 -17.79 -5.64
C ALA A 272 25.63 -17.03 -6.21
N ALA A 273 25.56 -16.55 -7.45
CA ALA A 273 26.65 -15.79 -8.08
C ALA A 273 26.70 -14.33 -7.60
N ALA A 274 25.54 -13.73 -7.31
CA ALA A 274 25.46 -12.41 -6.68
C ALA A 274 26.13 -12.41 -5.28
N LEU A 275 25.81 -13.40 -4.44
CA LEU A 275 26.39 -13.54 -3.10
C LEU A 275 27.88 -13.92 -3.15
N GLU A 276 28.32 -14.67 -4.16
CA GLU A 276 29.75 -14.93 -4.39
C GLU A 276 30.52 -13.63 -4.61
N TYR A 277 30.01 -12.74 -5.47
CA TYR A 277 30.58 -11.41 -5.70
C TYR A 277 30.49 -10.49 -4.48
N LEU A 278 29.33 -10.43 -3.82
CA LEU A 278 29.05 -9.47 -2.74
C LEU A 278 29.76 -9.79 -1.42
N ASP A 279 29.87 -11.07 -1.06
CA ASP A 279 30.33 -11.50 0.27
C ASP A 279 31.63 -12.32 0.24
N ARG A 280 32.00 -12.89 -0.92
CA ARG A 280 33.07 -13.90 -1.03
C ARG A 280 34.17 -13.55 -2.06
N PHE A 281 34.19 -12.29 -2.52
CA PHE A 281 35.17 -11.74 -3.49
C PHE A 281 35.19 -12.46 -4.85
N GLY A 282 34.06 -13.02 -5.26
CA GLY A 282 33.88 -13.64 -6.57
C GLY A 282 34.01 -12.67 -7.74
N PRO A 283 34.08 -13.18 -8.98
CA PRO A 283 34.04 -12.35 -10.18
C PRO A 283 32.67 -11.66 -10.30
N PHE A 284 32.64 -10.47 -10.90
CA PHE A 284 31.38 -9.82 -11.26
C PHE A 284 30.62 -10.71 -12.26
N PRO A 285 29.34 -11.06 -12.01
CA PRO A 285 28.61 -12.02 -12.86
C PRO A 285 28.24 -11.47 -14.25
N GLY A 286 28.46 -10.17 -14.49
CA GLY A 286 28.08 -9.47 -15.71
C GLY A 286 26.60 -9.07 -15.72
N ARG A 287 26.28 -7.98 -16.41
CA ARG A 287 24.92 -7.46 -16.53
C ARG A 287 24.24 -7.97 -17.79
N TYR A 288 22.96 -8.26 -17.66
CA TYR A 288 22.12 -8.85 -18.70
C TYR A 288 20.77 -8.14 -18.74
N VAL A 289 20.20 -7.99 -19.94
CA VAL A 289 18.85 -7.45 -20.13
C VAL A 289 17.85 -8.60 -20.30
N THR A 290 16.70 -8.50 -19.63
CA THR A 290 15.48 -9.20 -20.07
C THR A 290 14.79 -8.31 -21.10
N ALA A 291 14.86 -8.69 -22.37
CA ALA A 291 14.19 -7.96 -23.45
C ALA A 291 12.92 -8.71 -23.86
N THR A 292 11.76 -8.06 -23.75
CA THR A 292 10.49 -8.59 -24.26
C THR A 292 10.27 -8.07 -25.68
N VAL A 293 10.03 -8.97 -26.62
CA VAL A 293 9.90 -8.67 -28.05
C VAL A 293 8.51 -9.13 -28.53
N ILE A 294 7.81 -8.23 -29.19
CA ILE A 294 6.68 -8.56 -30.05
C ILE A 294 7.29 -8.96 -31.40
N GLU A 295 7.10 -10.20 -31.83
CA GLU A 295 7.64 -10.70 -33.12
C GLU A 295 6.60 -10.58 -34.24
N GLY A 296 6.09 -9.37 -34.47
CA GLY A 296 5.01 -9.13 -35.43
C GLY A 296 5.41 -9.33 -36.90
N ALA A 297 6.69 -9.31 -37.26
CA ALA A 297 7.10 -9.56 -38.65
C ALA A 297 7.01 -11.05 -39.08
N LYS A 298 6.63 -11.96 -38.17
CA LYS A 298 6.48 -13.40 -38.45
C LYS A 298 5.08 -13.74 -38.94
N LYS A 299 4.99 -14.75 -39.84
CA LYS A 299 3.72 -15.34 -40.31
C LYS A 299 2.85 -15.84 -39.15
N GLU A 300 3.48 -16.47 -38.17
CA GLU A 300 2.84 -16.84 -36.90
C GLU A 300 3.40 -15.87 -35.83
N PRO A 301 2.74 -14.73 -35.58
CA PRO A 301 3.23 -13.74 -34.64
C PRO A 301 3.15 -14.28 -33.20
N GLN A 302 4.04 -13.78 -32.34
CA GLN A 302 4.16 -14.24 -30.95
C GLN A 302 4.82 -13.20 -30.06
N LEU A 303 4.77 -13.43 -28.75
CA LEU A 303 5.58 -12.70 -27.78
C LEU A 303 6.77 -13.58 -27.37
N MET A 304 7.98 -13.03 -27.43
CA MET A 304 9.20 -13.69 -26.97
C MET A 304 9.89 -12.88 -25.88
N LYS A 305 10.69 -13.57 -25.06
CA LYS A 305 11.67 -12.96 -24.16
C LYS A 305 13.06 -13.43 -24.52
N TYR A 306 14.05 -12.56 -24.33
CA TYR A 306 15.47 -12.88 -24.50
C TYR A 306 16.30 -12.42 -23.30
N LYS A 307 17.28 -13.22 -22.90
CA LYS A 307 18.42 -12.78 -22.09
C LYS A 307 19.47 -12.25 -23.05
N VAL A 308 19.87 -10.99 -22.88
CA VAL A 308 20.81 -10.30 -23.76
C VAL A 308 22.00 -9.82 -22.94
N GLY A 309 23.20 -10.32 -23.23
CA GLY A 309 24.42 -9.97 -22.50
C GLY A 309 25.56 -11.01 -22.67
N PRO A 310 26.67 -10.89 -21.92
CA PRO A 310 27.02 -9.77 -21.04
C PRO A 310 27.08 -8.44 -21.82
N LEU A 311 26.88 -7.32 -21.12
CA LEU A 311 26.82 -5.96 -21.72
C LEU A 311 28.19 -5.24 -21.64
N GLU A 312 29.13 -5.84 -20.91
CA GLU A 312 30.53 -5.48 -20.70
C GLU A 312 31.40 -5.76 -21.94
N GLY A 313 31.09 -5.12 -23.06
CA GLY A 313 31.90 -5.21 -24.29
C GLY A 313 31.25 -4.55 -25.50
N ASP A 314 31.82 -4.80 -26.68
CA ASP A 314 31.27 -4.37 -27.98
C ASP A 314 30.06 -5.21 -28.39
N VAL A 315 29.17 -4.63 -29.20
CA VAL A 315 27.86 -5.23 -29.55
C VAL A 315 28.01 -6.58 -30.25
N GLU A 316 29.07 -6.75 -31.05
CA GLU A 316 29.43 -7.97 -31.77
C GLU A 316 29.60 -9.19 -30.84
N ASN A 317 29.99 -8.98 -29.58
CA ASN A 317 30.23 -10.04 -28.61
C ASN A 317 29.02 -10.37 -27.73
N ILE A 318 27.98 -9.53 -27.76
CA ILE A 318 26.77 -9.70 -26.95
C ILE A 318 25.99 -10.91 -27.45
N LYS A 319 25.70 -11.86 -26.54
CA LYS A 319 24.89 -13.04 -26.85
C LYS A 319 23.41 -12.72 -26.61
N VAL A 320 22.56 -13.30 -27.45
CA VAL A 320 21.11 -13.28 -27.31
C VAL A 320 20.65 -14.73 -27.17
N SER A 321 19.91 -15.04 -26.10
CA SER A 321 19.29 -16.36 -25.91
C SER A 321 17.81 -16.25 -25.55
N PRO A 322 16.92 -17.06 -26.16
CA PRO A 322 15.49 -17.02 -25.83
C PRO A 322 15.24 -17.58 -24.42
N LEU A 323 14.30 -16.96 -23.71
CA LEU A 323 13.82 -17.37 -22.38
C LEU A 323 12.43 -18.02 -22.42
N LEU A 324 11.77 -18.02 -23.58
CA LEU A 324 10.51 -18.70 -23.86
C LEU A 324 10.71 -19.65 -25.05
N LYS A 325 9.89 -20.70 -25.17
CA LYS A 325 9.82 -21.50 -26.41
C LYS A 325 9.01 -20.77 -27.47
N THR A 326 9.25 -21.08 -28.74
CA THR A 326 8.46 -20.58 -29.87
C THR A 326 6.96 -20.85 -29.64
N ASN A 327 6.13 -19.81 -29.78
CA ASN A 327 4.69 -19.81 -29.51
C ASN A 327 4.27 -20.17 -28.07
N GLU A 328 5.16 -20.11 -27.07
CA GLU A 328 4.80 -20.34 -25.65
C GLU A 328 3.84 -19.27 -25.11
N VAL A 329 3.99 -18.02 -25.58
CA VAL A 329 3.00 -16.95 -25.40
C VAL A 329 2.49 -16.52 -26.79
N PRO A 330 1.25 -16.93 -27.18
CA PRO A 330 0.65 -16.53 -28.44
C PRO A 330 0.49 -15.01 -28.54
N PHE A 331 0.56 -14.43 -29.75
CA PHE A 331 0.42 -12.99 -29.98
C PHE A 331 -0.87 -12.39 -29.40
N SER A 332 -1.94 -13.18 -29.27
CA SER A 332 -3.16 -12.75 -28.61
C SER A 332 -2.96 -12.40 -27.13
N HIS A 333 -2.08 -13.11 -26.40
CA HIS A 333 -1.88 -12.97 -24.94
C HIS A 333 -0.82 -11.92 -24.55
N ARG A 334 -0.27 -11.18 -25.53
CA ARG A 334 0.66 -10.06 -25.29
C ARG A 334 0.11 -9.07 -24.23
N PRO A 335 0.95 -8.40 -23.43
CA PRO A 335 0.52 -7.28 -22.59
C PRO A 335 -0.13 -6.18 -23.42
N TYR A 336 -0.81 -5.25 -22.77
CA TYR A 336 -1.22 -4.03 -23.43
C TYR A 336 0.00 -3.11 -23.62
N ASP A 337 0.07 -2.34 -24.70
CA ASP A 337 1.18 -1.41 -24.93
C ASP A 337 0.74 -0.11 -25.64
N ALA A 338 1.68 0.82 -25.81
CA ALA A 338 1.40 2.14 -26.39
C ALA A 338 1.00 2.11 -27.89
N VAL A 339 1.32 1.04 -28.63
CA VAL A 339 0.88 0.85 -30.02
C VAL A 339 -0.57 0.37 -30.01
N GLU A 340 -0.87 -0.64 -29.20
CA GLU A 340 -2.21 -1.21 -29.06
C GLU A 340 -3.23 -0.22 -28.49
N THR A 341 -2.85 0.49 -27.42
CA THR A 341 -3.67 1.53 -26.77
C THR A 341 -4.09 2.59 -27.78
N ARG A 342 -3.16 3.01 -28.65
CA ARG A 342 -3.42 4.05 -29.66
C ARG A 342 -4.47 3.59 -30.67
N GLU A 343 -4.28 2.41 -31.25
CA GLU A 343 -5.17 1.91 -32.29
C GLU A 343 -6.55 1.52 -31.75
N VAL A 344 -6.64 0.93 -30.54
CA VAL A 344 -7.93 0.67 -29.89
C VAL A 344 -8.73 1.96 -29.71
N ILE A 345 -8.11 3.02 -29.20
CA ILE A 345 -8.77 4.32 -29.04
C ILE A 345 -9.19 4.90 -30.39
N LEU A 346 -8.35 4.79 -31.44
CA LEU A 346 -8.69 5.26 -32.79
C LEU A 346 -9.86 4.48 -33.41
N THR A 347 -9.89 3.15 -33.31
CA THR A 347 -11.01 2.32 -33.79
C THR A 347 -12.32 2.71 -33.10
N VAL A 348 -12.34 2.79 -31.76
CA VAL A 348 -13.58 3.15 -31.04
C VAL A 348 -14.01 4.58 -31.36
N MET A 349 -13.09 5.55 -31.39
CA MET A 349 -13.42 6.94 -31.74
C MET A 349 -13.94 7.10 -33.18
N SER A 350 -13.42 6.31 -34.12
CA SER A 350 -13.90 6.29 -35.51
C SER A 350 -15.35 5.78 -35.59
N GLU A 351 -15.67 4.72 -34.87
CA GLU A 351 -17.05 4.21 -34.80
C GLU A 351 -17.99 5.20 -34.10
N LEU A 352 -17.60 5.77 -32.96
CA LEU A 352 -18.41 6.79 -32.26
C LEU A 352 -18.61 8.07 -33.09
N TYR A 353 -17.68 8.40 -34.00
CA TYR A 353 -17.84 9.54 -34.91
C TYR A 353 -18.96 9.36 -35.95
N ARG A 354 -19.32 8.12 -36.31
CA ARG A 354 -20.45 7.82 -37.22
C ARG A 354 -21.77 8.32 -36.65
N ILE A 355 -21.91 8.27 -35.32
CA ILE A 355 -23.11 8.65 -34.57
C ILE A 355 -23.00 10.02 -33.90
N ASN A 356 -22.05 10.86 -34.37
CA ASN A 356 -21.74 12.17 -33.81
C ASN A 356 -22.97 13.07 -33.51
N PRO A 357 -24.07 13.10 -34.28
CA PRO A 357 -25.27 13.88 -33.92
C PRO A 357 -25.89 13.45 -32.57
N MET A 358 -26.00 12.14 -32.31
CA MET A 358 -26.43 11.62 -31.00
C MET A 358 -25.43 11.97 -29.90
N MET A 359 -24.12 11.93 -30.21
CA MET A 359 -23.08 12.29 -29.25
C MET A 359 -23.14 13.78 -28.85
N GLN A 360 -23.49 14.65 -29.79
CA GLN A 360 -23.71 16.09 -29.58
C GLN A 360 -25.02 16.36 -28.81
N GLU A 361 -26.11 15.64 -29.12
CA GLU A 361 -27.41 15.77 -28.42
C GLU A 361 -27.32 15.27 -26.97
N CYS A 362 -26.69 14.12 -26.73
CA CYS A 362 -26.67 13.47 -25.42
C CYS A 362 -25.66 14.09 -24.44
N PHE A 363 -24.46 14.48 -24.88
CA PHE A 363 -23.29 14.61 -23.98
C PHE A 363 -22.59 15.98 -23.96
N ASP A 364 -23.20 17.06 -24.48
CA ASP A 364 -22.57 18.39 -24.62
C ASP A 364 -21.21 18.35 -25.39
N SER A 365 -20.96 17.26 -26.13
CA SER A 365 -19.74 17.01 -26.88
C SER A 365 -19.70 17.86 -28.16
N ARG A 366 -18.55 18.39 -28.54
CA ARG A 366 -18.34 18.97 -29.88
C ARG A 366 -18.08 17.87 -30.92
N SER A 367 -17.37 16.82 -30.53
CA SER A 367 -17.10 15.60 -31.30
C SER A 367 -16.30 14.60 -30.44
N PRO A 368 -16.48 13.27 -30.59
CA PRO A 368 -15.72 12.26 -29.84
C PRO A 368 -14.20 12.50 -29.81
N TYR A 369 -13.58 12.77 -30.97
CA TYR A 369 -12.13 13.04 -31.08
C TYR A 369 -11.61 14.26 -30.29
N LYS A 370 -12.49 15.16 -29.82
CA LYS A 370 -12.10 16.38 -29.08
C LYS A 370 -12.46 16.32 -27.61
N ASP A 371 -13.68 15.86 -27.32
CA ASP A 371 -14.34 16.06 -26.04
C ASP A 371 -14.69 14.75 -25.33
N MET A 372 -14.18 13.62 -25.83
CA MET A 372 -14.31 12.33 -25.18
C MET A 372 -12.96 11.64 -25.07
N SER A 373 -12.91 10.63 -24.21
CA SER A 373 -11.91 9.58 -24.25
C SER A 373 -12.60 8.21 -24.25
N VAL A 374 -11.78 7.19 -24.49
CA VAL A 374 -12.16 5.79 -24.43
C VAL A 374 -11.12 5.09 -23.56
N MET A 375 -11.60 4.44 -22.51
CA MET A 375 -10.81 3.68 -21.55
C MET A 375 -10.98 2.18 -21.86
N PRO A 376 -9.93 1.48 -22.31
CA PRO A 376 -9.96 0.03 -22.49
C PRO A 376 -9.86 -0.66 -21.12
N ASN A 377 -10.84 -1.49 -20.80
CA ASN A 377 -11.01 -2.10 -19.47
C ASN A 377 -10.73 -3.60 -19.49
N GLY A 378 -10.19 -4.09 -18.38
CA GLY A 378 -10.09 -5.53 -18.09
C GLY A 378 -11.44 -6.14 -17.66
N PRO A 379 -11.52 -7.47 -17.55
CA PRO A 379 -10.52 -8.43 -18.00
C PRO A 379 -10.51 -8.51 -19.53
N PHE A 380 -9.33 -8.71 -20.11
CA PHE A 380 -9.19 -9.01 -21.53
C PHE A 380 -9.70 -10.43 -21.78
N ILE A 381 -10.48 -10.64 -22.84
CA ILE A 381 -11.10 -11.94 -23.14
C ILE A 381 -10.33 -12.61 -24.28
N TYR A 382 -9.79 -13.81 -24.00
CA TYR A 382 -8.91 -14.57 -24.90
C TYR A 382 -9.61 -15.83 -25.42
N ASN A 383 -10.49 -15.67 -26.41
CA ASN A 383 -11.32 -16.76 -26.92
C ASN A 383 -10.70 -17.51 -28.12
N GLY A 384 -9.38 -17.40 -28.31
CA GLY A 384 -8.67 -17.60 -29.59
C GLY A 384 -8.45 -16.28 -30.33
N GLU A 385 -9.29 -15.29 -30.02
CA GLU A 385 -9.25 -13.89 -30.44
C GLU A 385 -9.05 -13.01 -29.19
N ARG A 386 -8.33 -11.89 -29.30
CA ARG A 386 -8.21 -10.90 -28.20
C ARG A 386 -9.34 -9.88 -28.28
N THR A 387 -10.03 -9.70 -27.17
CA THR A 387 -11.11 -8.71 -26.99
C THR A 387 -10.87 -7.92 -25.70
N SER A 388 -11.24 -6.65 -25.69
CA SER A 388 -11.35 -5.83 -24.47
C SER A 388 -12.75 -5.22 -24.35
N ARG A 389 -13.13 -4.90 -23.11
CA ARG A 389 -14.22 -3.98 -22.80
C ARG A 389 -13.72 -2.55 -23.07
N TRP A 390 -14.60 -1.62 -23.38
CA TRP A 390 -14.26 -0.20 -23.39
C TRP A 390 -15.39 0.66 -22.81
N THR A 391 -14.99 1.77 -22.20
CA THR A 391 -15.87 2.77 -21.59
C THR A 391 -15.57 4.16 -22.12
N ALA A 392 -16.60 4.92 -22.48
CA ALA A 392 -16.44 6.33 -22.82
C ALA A 392 -16.38 7.22 -21.56
N GLY A 393 -15.50 8.22 -21.58
CA GLY A 393 -15.48 9.33 -20.62
C GLY A 393 -15.69 10.68 -21.33
N LEU A 394 -16.26 11.67 -20.62
CA LEU A 394 -16.37 13.05 -21.11
C LEU A 394 -15.14 13.86 -20.71
N ARG A 395 -14.47 14.45 -21.72
CA ARG A 395 -13.15 15.03 -21.57
C ARG A 395 -13.18 16.49 -21.11
N GLY A 396 -12.72 16.74 -19.89
CA GLY A 396 -12.70 18.05 -19.21
C GLY A 396 -11.80 19.11 -19.86
N LEU A 397 -12.26 19.71 -20.96
CA LEU A 397 -11.54 20.69 -21.79
C LEU A 397 -10.13 20.26 -22.22
N GLY A 398 -9.94 18.97 -22.51
CA GLY A 398 -8.73 18.45 -23.14
C GLY A 398 -7.64 17.94 -22.19
N ASP A 399 -7.85 17.97 -20.87
CA ASP A 399 -7.10 17.07 -19.98
C ASP A 399 -7.58 15.61 -20.16
N LYS A 400 -6.90 14.60 -19.65
CA LYS A 400 -7.36 13.20 -19.66
C LYS A 400 -7.69 12.67 -18.28
N ASP A 401 -7.04 13.19 -17.24
CA ASP A 401 -7.05 12.53 -15.93
C ASP A 401 -8.39 12.76 -15.19
N PHE A 402 -9.24 13.68 -15.67
CA PHE A 402 -10.64 13.83 -15.21
C PHE A 402 -11.60 12.78 -15.76
N ASP A 403 -11.21 12.03 -16.79
CA ASP A 403 -12.14 11.19 -17.55
C ASP A 403 -12.56 9.94 -16.76
N PHE A 404 -11.72 9.50 -15.80
CA PHE A 404 -11.97 8.40 -14.88
C PHE A 404 -13.13 8.65 -13.89
N LEU A 405 -13.37 9.92 -13.54
CA LEU A 405 -14.58 10.33 -12.81
C LEU A 405 -15.77 10.52 -13.75
N ASN A 406 -15.56 11.18 -14.88
CA ASN A 406 -16.61 11.67 -15.76
C ASN A 406 -17.03 10.63 -16.80
N VAL A 407 -17.32 9.44 -16.30
CA VAL A 407 -17.72 8.25 -17.06
C VAL A 407 -19.10 8.45 -17.68
N LEU A 408 -19.23 8.10 -18.97
CA LEU A 408 -20.48 8.20 -19.71
C LEU A 408 -21.23 6.85 -19.72
N PRO A 409 -22.57 6.87 -19.91
CA PRO A 409 -23.39 5.66 -20.05
C PRO A 409 -23.27 5.04 -21.45
N LEU A 410 -22.06 4.96 -22.00
CA LEU A 410 -21.78 4.43 -23.32
C LEU A 410 -20.52 3.56 -23.29
N ASN A 411 -20.71 2.27 -23.48
CA ASN A 411 -19.68 1.24 -23.37
C ASN A 411 -19.84 0.22 -24.51
N GLY A 412 -18.86 -0.66 -24.66
CA GLY A 412 -19.01 -1.84 -25.52
C GLY A 412 -17.80 -2.76 -25.49
N PHE A 413 -17.72 -3.63 -26.49
CA PHE A 413 -16.56 -4.49 -26.71
C PHE A 413 -15.82 -4.08 -27.98
N ILE A 414 -14.52 -4.35 -28.03
CA ILE A 414 -13.70 -4.25 -29.23
C ILE A 414 -12.90 -5.54 -29.44
N TYR A 415 -12.92 -6.05 -30.67
CA TYR A 415 -12.01 -7.09 -31.13
C TYR A 415 -10.70 -6.47 -31.64
N HIS A 416 -9.56 -6.95 -31.13
CA HIS A 416 -8.21 -6.46 -31.45
C HIS A 416 -7.16 -7.61 -31.45
N GLY A 417 -7.58 -8.81 -31.85
CA GLY A 417 -6.73 -10.01 -31.87
C GLY A 417 -5.57 -9.93 -32.85
N GLY A 418 -5.91 -9.76 -34.13
CA GLY A 418 -4.97 -9.76 -35.26
C GLY A 418 -4.12 -8.50 -35.40
N GLN A 419 -3.14 -8.57 -36.30
CA GLN A 419 -2.16 -7.50 -36.55
C GLN A 419 -2.67 -6.41 -37.49
N ASN A 420 -3.74 -6.70 -38.24
CA ASN A 420 -4.37 -5.79 -39.18
C ASN A 420 -5.45 -4.96 -38.47
N PHE A 421 -5.18 -3.69 -38.22
CA PHE A 421 -6.12 -2.76 -37.59
C PHE A 421 -7.44 -2.61 -38.38
N SER A 422 -7.44 -2.92 -39.69
CA SER A 422 -8.64 -2.90 -40.54
C SER A 422 -9.64 -4.03 -40.25
N GLU A 423 -9.22 -5.06 -39.50
CA GLU A 423 -10.10 -6.15 -39.02
C GLU A 423 -10.65 -5.86 -37.62
N TRP A 424 -10.13 -4.84 -36.92
CA TRP A 424 -10.56 -4.48 -35.58
C TRP A 424 -11.93 -3.80 -35.63
N ARG A 425 -12.83 -4.19 -34.73
CA ARG A 425 -14.24 -3.76 -34.77
C ARG A 425 -14.84 -3.62 -33.39
N VAL A 426 -15.68 -2.61 -33.23
CA VAL A 426 -16.57 -2.45 -32.07
C VAL A 426 -17.83 -3.30 -32.26
N TYR A 427 -18.34 -3.90 -31.20
CA TYR A 427 -19.60 -4.64 -31.17
C TYR A 427 -20.17 -4.70 -29.74
N ASN A 428 -21.40 -5.19 -29.58
CA ASN A 428 -22.10 -5.28 -28.28
C ASN A 428 -22.02 -3.96 -27.49
N ILE A 429 -22.51 -2.89 -28.10
CA ILE A 429 -22.54 -1.55 -27.52
C ILE A 429 -23.74 -1.44 -26.57
N PHE A 430 -23.58 -0.71 -25.48
CA PHE A 430 -24.63 -0.43 -24.49
C PHE A 430 -24.78 1.07 -24.28
N PHE A 431 -26.02 1.55 -24.22
CA PHE A 431 -26.35 2.96 -23.94
C PHE A 431 -27.36 3.04 -22.78
N LEU A 432 -26.96 3.61 -21.64
CA LEU A 432 -27.75 3.60 -20.39
C LEU A 432 -28.15 2.18 -19.96
N ASN A 433 -27.25 1.20 -20.12
CA ASN A 433 -27.48 -0.24 -19.97
C ASN A 433 -28.52 -0.87 -20.93
N GLN A 434 -29.07 -0.11 -21.88
CA GLN A 434 -29.89 -0.65 -22.97
C GLN A 434 -28.95 -1.26 -24.02
N GLY A 435 -29.28 -2.44 -24.53
CA GLY A 435 -28.45 -3.20 -25.48
C GLY A 435 -28.53 -4.71 -25.23
N PRO A 436 -27.58 -5.50 -25.75
CA PRO A 436 -26.50 -5.08 -26.64
C PRO A 436 -27.02 -4.61 -28.01
N PHE A 437 -26.38 -3.62 -28.60
CA PHE A 437 -26.49 -3.28 -30.02
C PHE A 437 -25.28 -3.85 -30.76
N GLU A 438 -25.52 -4.57 -31.86
CA GLU A 438 -24.46 -5.21 -32.67
C GLU A 438 -23.48 -4.18 -33.27
N SER A 439 -23.97 -2.98 -33.61
CA SER A 439 -23.17 -1.90 -34.20
C SER A 439 -23.61 -0.51 -33.73
N VAL A 440 -22.78 0.51 -33.97
CA VAL A 440 -23.14 1.92 -33.72
C VAL A 440 -24.31 2.38 -34.58
N ASP A 441 -24.45 1.85 -35.81
CA ASP A 441 -25.57 2.16 -36.70
C ASP A 441 -26.88 1.61 -36.13
N ASP A 442 -26.87 0.42 -35.50
CA ASP A 442 -28.04 -0.17 -34.86
C ASP A 442 -28.46 0.60 -33.60
N LEU A 443 -27.49 1.02 -32.77
CA LEU A 443 -27.74 1.94 -31.65
C LEU A 443 -28.38 3.25 -32.15
N TYR A 444 -27.81 3.89 -33.17
CA TYR A 444 -28.31 5.16 -33.69
C TYR A 444 -29.65 5.03 -34.41
N LYS A 445 -29.93 3.88 -35.02
CA LYS A 445 -31.24 3.54 -35.57
C LYS A 445 -32.29 3.43 -34.46
N ALA A 446 -32.01 2.66 -33.40
CA ALA A 446 -32.91 2.52 -32.24
C ALA A 446 -33.12 3.84 -31.48
N TYR A 447 -32.07 4.67 -31.39
CA TYR A 447 -32.16 6.03 -30.86
C TYR A 447 -33.18 6.87 -31.65
N ASN A 448 -33.11 6.83 -32.98
CA ASN A 448 -34.00 7.57 -33.87
C ASN A 448 -35.44 7.04 -33.94
N THR A 449 -35.70 5.76 -33.63
CA THR A 449 -37.08 5.21 -33.58
C THR A 449 -37.83 5.53 -32.28
N THR A 450 -37.22 6.23 -31.33
CA THR A 450 -37.76 6.63 -30.01
C THR A 450 -38.02 5.49 -29.01
N ASP A 451 -37.52 4.27 -29.30
CA ASP A 451 -37.65 3.11 -28.42
C ASP A 451 -36.69 3.13 -27.21
N LEU A 452 -35.68 4.02 -27.23
CA LEU A 452 -34.67 4.14 -26.18
C LEU A 452 -34.95 5.30 -25.21
N PHE A 453 -34.71 5.06 -23.93
CA PHE A 453 -34.43 6.14 -22.97
C PHE A 453 -33.22 6.94 -23.44
N ARG A 454 -33.32 8.26 -23.36
CA ARG A 454 -32.26 9.22 -23.70
C ARG A 454 -31.93 10.08 -22.49
N ILE A 455 -30.70 10.59 -22.45
CA ILE A 455 -30.32 11.75 -21.64
C ILE A 455 -29.91 12.90 -22.57
N GLN A 456 -29.97 14.13 -22.07
CA GLN A 456 -29.39 15.31 -22.71
C GLN A 456 -28.69 16.14 -21.64
N TYR A 457 -27.36 16.15 -21.65
CA TYR A 457 -26.59 17.01 -20.76
C TYR A 457 -26.74 18.48 -21.17
N PRO A 458 -27.06 19.40 -20.24
CA PRO A 458 -27.17 20.83 -20.53
C PRO A 458 -25.88 21.40 -21.13
N LYS A 459 -26.00 22.33 -22.08
CA LYS A 459 -24.85 23.00 -22.69
C LYS A 459 -24.03 23.77 -21.63
N GLY A 460 -22.74 23.47 -21.54
CA GLY A 460 -21.84 23.98 -20.49
C GLY A 460 -21.57 22.98 -19.37
N THR A 461 -22.10 21.76 -19.46
CA THR A 461 -21.80 20.69 -18.48
C THR A 461 -20.33 20.31 -18.51
N ARG A 462 -19.69 20.26 -19.69
CA ARG A 462 -18.24 19.98 -19.81
C ARG A 462 -17.38 21.00 -19.06
N GLU A 463 -17.75 22.28 -19.14
CA GLU A 463 -17.08 23.36 -18.43
C GLU A 463 -17.33 23.30 -16.91
N LEU A 464 -18.56 23.00 -16.48
CA LEU A 464 -18.92 22.79 -15.06
C LEU A 464 -18.21 21.57 -14.47
N ILE A 465 -18.13 20.46 -15.21
CA ILE A 465 -17.39 19.25 -14.83
C ILE A 465 -15.94 19.60 -14.52
N LYS A 466 -15.26 20.34 -15.40
CA LYS A 466 -13.88 20.78 -15.14
C LYS A 466 -13.79 21.72 -13.93
N GLU A 467 -14.78 22.58 -13.71
CA GLU A 467 -14.80 23.44 -12.52
C GLU A 467 -14.84 22.62 -11.22
N ILE A 468 -15.62 21.54 -11.16
CA ILE A 468 -15.82 20.73 -9.94
C ILE A 468 -14.80 19.59 -9.76
N THR A 469 -14.31 18.95 -10.84
CA THR A 469 -13.37 17.82 -10.74
C THR A 469 -11.90 18.22 -10.79
N PHE A 470 -11.58 19.47 -11.10
CA PHE A 470 -10.19 19.94 -11.03
C PHE A 470 -9.74 20.08 -9.56
N PRO A 471 -8.60 19.49 -9.15
CA PRO A 471 -8.10 19.58 -7.77
C PRO A 471 -7.58 20.98 -7.43
N LYS A 472 -8.51 21.88 -7.07
CA LYS A 472 -8.26 23.25 -6.60
C LYS A 472 -9.02 23.52 -5.31
N ARG A 473 -8.52 24.46 -4.49
CA ARG A 473 -9.33 25.03 -3.41
C ARG A 473 -10.57 25.71 -4.00
N HIS A 474 -11.75 25.32 -3.54
CA HIS A 474 -13.02 25.93 -3.96
C HIS A 474 -13.05 27.43 -3.55
N PRO A 475 -13.22 28.38 -4.50
CA PRO A 475 -12.91 29.79 -4.24
C PRO A 475 -13.87 30.48 -3.27
N SER A 476 -15.12 30.02 -3.18
CA SER A 476 -16.11 30.56 -2.24
C SER A 476 -16.03 30.00 -0.81
N GLN A 477 -15.21 28.97 -0.57
CA GLN A 477 -15.03 28.44 0.78
C GLN A 477 -14.06 29.35 1.56
N PRO A 478 -14.33 29.69 2.83
CA PRO A 478 -13.45 30.55 3.61
C PRO A 478 -12.05 29.93 3.75
N VAL A 479 -11.04 30.78 3.88
CA VAL A 479 -9.69 30.34 4.30
C VAL A 479 -9.81 29.82 5.74
N ARG A 480 -9.25 28.65 6.05
CA ARG A 480 -9.24 28.14 7.43
C ARG A 480 -8.32 29.04 8.26
N PRO A 481 -8.64 29.36 9.53
CA PRO A 481 -7.78 30.21 10.35
C PRO A 481 -6.32 29.71 10.36
N HIS A 482 -5.39 30.62 10.07
CA HIS A 482 -3.94 30.38 9.98
C HIS A 482 -3.46 29.58 8.76
N SER A 483 -4.35 29.13 7.86
CA SER A 483 -3.96 28.49 6.60
C SER A 483 -3.53 29.49 5.50
N GLU A 484 -3.43 30.78 5.82
CA GLU A 484 -2.72 31.79 5.01
C GLU A 484 -1.19 31.71 5.17
N ARG A 485 -0.71 30.93 6.14
CA ARG A 485 0.72 30.80 6.47
C ARG A 485 1.30 29.57 5.79
N VAL A 486 2.60 29.62 5.49
CA VAL A 486 3.34 28.44 5.02
C VAL A 486 3.28 27.35 6.10
N GLY A 487 2.99 26.12 5.70
CA GLY A 487 2.95 24.97 6.61
C GLY A 487 4.34 24.61 7.17
N ALA A 488 4.36 23.70 8.14
CA ALA A 488 5.63 23.17 8.66
C ALA A 488 6.42 22.49 7.54
N LYS A 489 7.74 22.71 7.51
CA LYS A 489 8.67 22.11 6.56
C LYS A 489 9.79 21.39 7.32
N THR A 490 10.21 20.24 6.80
CA THR A 490 11.39 19.51 7.28
C THR A 490 12.64 20.03 6.57
N VAL A 491 13.72 20.14 7.33
CA VAL A 491 15.04 20.63 6.89
C VAL A 491 16.14 19.77 7.51
N GLU A 492 17.31 19.74 6.89
CA GLU A 492 18.50 19.07 7.43
C GLU A 492 19.56 20.13 7.80
N PRO A 493 19.62 20.62 9.06
CA PRO A 493 20.51 21.73 9.43
C PRO A 493 22.01 21.44 9.25
N THR A 494 22.38 20.16 9.26
CA THR A 494 23.74 19.65 9.03
C THR A 494 23.91 19.01 7.64
N GLY A 495 22.89 19.05 6.79
CA GLY A 495 22.82 18.31 5.54
C GLY A 495 22.54 16.81 5.73
N PRO A 496 22.43 16.06 4.63
CA PRO A 496 22.01 14.66 4.64
C PRO A 496 23.00 13.75 5.37
N ARG A 497 22.47 12.86 6.19
CA ARG A 497 23.26 11.89 6.99
C ARG A 497 23.42 10.53 6.32
N TYR A 498 22.90 10.39 5.10
CA TYR A 498 23.03 9.23 4.22
C TYR A 498 24.03 9.52 3.08
N ARG A 499 24.55 8.46 2.46
CA ARG A 499 25.36 8.52 1.24
C ARG A 499 24.68 7.76 0.11
N LEU A 500 24.86 8.24 -1.11
CA LEU A 500 24.39 7.65 -2.36
C LEU A 500 25.59 7.38 -3.26
N ARG A 501 25.87 6.12 -3.57
CA ARG A 501 26.82 5.72 -4.61
C ARG A 501 26.00 5.12 -5.76
N GLY A 502 25.50 5.99 -6.63
CA GLY A 502 24.55 5.62 -7.69
C GLY A 502 23.23 5.12 -7.11
N HIS A 503 22.97 3.83 -7.30
CA HIS A 503 21.78 3.12 -6.79
C HIS A 503 21.99 2.50 -5.40
N THR A 504 23.20 2.53 -4.85
CA THR A 504 23.52 1.98 -3.53
C THR A 504 23.54 3.08 -2.47
N ILE A 505 22.87 2.85 -1.34
CA ILE A 505 22.69 3.81 -0.24
C ILE A 505 23.26 3.25 1.05
N SER A 506 23.87 4.11 1.85
CA SER A 506 24.23 3.80 3.24
C SER A 506 23.79 4.89 4.22
N TRP A 507 23.28 4.48 5.39
CA TRP A 507 22.77 5.39 6.43
C TRP A 507 22.77 4.71 7.81
N LEU A 508 23.55 5.24 8.75
CA LEU A 508 23.56 4.86 10.18
C LEU A 508 23.54 3.33 10.45
N GLY A 509 24.32 2.59 9.68
CA GLY A 509 24.46 1.13 9.78
C GLY A 509 23.61 0.34 8.78
N TRP A 510 22.66 0.95 8.07
CA TRP A 510 22.01 0.34 6.91
C TRP A 510 22.88 0.49 5.65
N ASP A 511 22.90 -0.57 4.84
CA ASP A 511 23.42 -0.57 3.46
C ASP A 511 22.41 -1.31 2.56
N PHE A 512 22.04 -0.76 1.40
CA PHE A 512 21.13 -1.41 0.43
C PHE A 512 21.26 -0.81 -0.97
N SER A 513 20.83 -1.52 -2.02
CA SER A 513 20.67 -0.96 -3.37
C SER A 513 19.19 -0.82 -3.74
N VAL A 514 18.77 0.29 -4.34
CA VAL A 514 17.40 0.50 -4.84
C VAL A 514 17.33 0.40 -6.36
N THR A 515 16.32 -0.29 -6.88
CA THR A 515 16.15 -0.52 -8.32
C THR A 515 14.69 -0.48 -8.74
N THR A 516 14.46 -0.39 -10.05
CA THR A 516 13.14 -0.35 -10.68
C THR A 516 13.15 -1.21 -11.94
N THR A 517 12.12 -2.03 -12.14
CA THR A 517 11.90 -2.74 -13.42
C THR A 517 10.55 -2.34 -14.01
N GLN A 518 10.47 -2.24 -15.34
CA GLN A 518 9.30 -1.68 -16.02
C GLN A 518 7.98 -2.41 -15.68
N HIS A 519 8.03 -3.73 -15.44
CA HIS A 519 6.83 -4.52 -15.10
C HIS A 519 6.61 -4.67 -13.60
N ARG A 520 7.67 -4.94 -12.83
CA ARG A 520 7.59 -5.29 -11.40
C ARG A 520 7.71 -4.07 -10.47
N GLY A 521 8.00 -2.89 -11.02
CA GLY A 521 8.12 -1.66 -10.24
C GLY A 521 9.36 -1.62 -9.36
N PRO A 522 9.30 -0.93 -8.20
CA PRO A 522 10.46 -0.68 -7.34
C PRO A 522 10.82 -1.90 -6.48
N ALA A 523 12.07 -1.94 -6.03
CA ALA A 523 12.59 -2.89 -5.05
C ALA A 523 13.86 -2.38 -4.38
N VAL A 524 14.18 -2.96 -3.21
CA VAL A 524 15.48 -2.87 -2.56
C VAL A 524 16.14 -4.24 -2.50
N PHE A 525 17.45 -4.26 -2.73
CA PHE A 525 18.29 -5.45 -2.81
C PHE A 525 19.45 -5.39 -1.81
N ASN A 526 19.91 -6.57 -1.37
CA ASN A 526 21.07 -6.76 -0.51
C ASN A 526 21.03 -5.84 0.73
N VAL A 527 19.88 -5.84 1.42
CA VAL A 527 19.67 -5.02 2.61
C VAL A 527 20.45 -5.61 3.78
N LYS A 528 21.44 -4.85 4.25
CA LYS A 528 22.26 -5.15 5.41
C LYS A 528 22.03 -4.14 6.52
N PHE A 529 22.15 -4.60 7.77
CA PHE A 529 22.27 -3.73 8.95
C PHE A 529 23.50 -4.13 9.76
N ARG A 530 24.38 -3.17 10.01
CA ARG A 530 25.71 -3.33 10.62
C ARG A 530 26.57 -4.41 9.95
N GLY A 531 26.49 -4.46 8.62
CA GLY A 531 27.27 -5.38 7.77
C GLY A 531 26.70 -6.79 7.60
N GLU A 532 25.71 -7.19 8.40
CA GLU A 532 25.00 -8.48 8.25
C GLU A 532 23.74 -8.32 7.39
N ARG A 533 23.41 -9.33 6.57
CA ARG A 533 22.20 -9.32 5.74
C ARG A 533 20.94 -9.58 6.58
N VAL A 534 19.84 -8.99 6.11
CA VAL A 534 18.48 -9.23 6.60
C VAL A 534 17.55 -9.66 5.46
N VAL A 535 17.74 -9.07 4.27
CA VAL A 535 16.90 -9.30 3.08
C VAL A 535 17.79 -9.29 1.82
N TYR A 536 17.63 -10.27 0.94
CA TYR A 536 18.26 -10.27 -0.38
C TYR A 536 17.48 -9.42 -1.39
N GLU A 537 16.15 -9.54 -1.42
CA GLU A 537 15.23 -8.74 -2.25
C GLU A 537 13.94 -8.44 -1.46
N ASN A 538 13.54 -7.17 -1.36
CA ASN A 538 12.18 -6.78 -0.99
C ASN A 538 11.62 -5.91 -2.10
N ALA A 539 10.52 -6.38 -2.70
CA ALA A 539 10.09 -5.99 -4.02
C ALA A 539 8.57 -5.96 -4.10
N LEU A 540 8.00 -4.87 -4.63
CA LEU A 540 6.65 -4.93 -5.18
C LEU A 540 6.63 -6.02 -6.27
N ASN A 541 5.50 -6.70 -6.48
CA ASN A 541 5.37 -7.77 -7.48
C ASN A 541 4.15 -7.58 -8.38
N ASP A 542 2.98 -7.33 -7.80
CA ASP A 542 1.76 -6.93 -8.51
C ASP A 542 0.87 -6.02 -7.64
N ILE A 543 -0.12 -5.37 -8.25
CA ILE A 543 -1.26 -4.75 -7.57
C ILE A 543 -2.53 -5.28 -8.23
N GLY A 544 -3.35 -6.01 -7.47
CA GLY A 544 -4.64 -6.50 -7.90
C GLY A 544 -5.75 -5.51 -7.55
N LEU A 545 -6.55 -5.12 -8.54
CA LEU A 545 -7.78 -4.32 -8.35
C LEU A 545 -8.98 -5.14 -8.83
N LEU A 546 -10.01 -5.25 -7.99
CA LEU A 546 -11.23 -6.02 -8.29
C LEU A 546 -12.47 -5.15 -8.07
N TYR A 547 -13.02 -4.57 -9.14
CA TYR A 547 -14.19 -3.67 -9.09
C TYR A 547 -15.51 -4.40 -9.33
N SER A 548 -16.59 -3.93 -8.72
CA SER A 548 -17.97 -4.30 -9.08
C SER A 548 -18.84 -3.06 -9.27
N SER A 549 -19.63 -3.03 -10.35
CA SER A 549 -20.60 -1.97 -10.65
C SER A 549 -21.78 -2.51 -11.46
N ASP A 550 -22.83 -1.70 -11.62
CA ASP A 550 -24.00 -1.99 -12.46
C ASP A 550 -23.95 -1.39 -13.87
N GLY A 551 -22.87 -0.70 -14.26
CA GLY A 551 -22.70 -0.21 -15.63
C GLY A 551 -22.33 -1.35 -16.58
N ALA A 552 -23.10 -1.59 -17.64
CA ALA A 552 -22.79 -2.64 -18.62
C ALA A 552 -21.48 -2.30 -19.37
N GLY A 553 -20.45 -3.16 -19.26
CA GLY A 553 -19.08 -2.88 -19.72
C GLY A 553 -18.16 -2.25 -18.66
N GLN A 554 -18.73 -1.86 -17.51
CA GLN A 554 -18.06 -1.40 -16.29
C GLN A 554 -18.26 -2.39 -15.11
N ASP A 555 -19.06 -3.44 -15.32
CA ASP A 555 -19.21 -4.59 -14.44
C ASP A 555 -17.91 -5.38 -14.33
N ASN A 556 -17.66 -5.96 -13.15
CA ASN A 556 -16.61 -6.93 -12.84
C ASN A 556 -15.28 -6.69 -13.58
N ILE A 557 -14.67 -5.53 -13.30
CA ILE A 557 -13.37 -5.14 -13.88
C ILE A 557 -12.26 -5.67 -12.98
N PHE A 558 -11.39 -6.50 -13.54
CA PHE A 558 -10.20 -7.01 -12.88
C PHE A 558 -8.97 -6.38 -13.55
N TYR A 559 -8.12 -5.72 -12.75
CA TYR A 559 -6.81 -5.26 -13.18
C TYR A 559 -5.70 -5.97 -12.40
N THR A 560 -4.58 -6.11 -13.08
CA THR A 560 -3.29 -6.45 -12.49
C THR A 560 -2.29 -5.44 -13.01
N ASP A 561 -1.85 -4.52 -12.17
CA ASP A 561 -1.12 -3.34 -12.64
C ASP A 561 0.28 -3.70 -13.21
N SER A 562 0.81 -4.89 -12.91
CA SER A 562 2.00 -5.44 -13.59
C SER A 562 1.83 -5.56 -15.12
N THR A 563 0.60 -5.59 -15.65
CA THR A 563 0.35 -5.69 -17.11
C THR A 563 0.33 -4.35 -17.84
N PHE A 564 0.22 -3.25 -17.09
CA PHE A 564 0.44 -1.88 -17.60
C PHE A 564 1.87 -1.41 -17.32
N GLY A 565 2.46 -1.89 -16.21
CA GLY A 565 3.87 -1.76 -15.88
C GLY A 565 4.09 -0.93 -14.62
N LEU A 566 4.34 -1.60 -13.49
CA LEU A 566 4.55 -0.93 -12.19
C LEU A 566 5.83 -0.07 -12.12
N GLY A 567 6.70 -0.17 -13.13
CA GLY A 567 7.89 0.67 -13.29
C GLY A 567 7.68 1.85 -14.24
N GLU A 568 6.49 2.01 -14.81
CA GLU A 568 6.11 3.26 -15.45
C GLU A 568 6.19 4.40 -14.43
N SER A 569 6.82 5.49 -14.83
CA SER A 569 7.23 6.56 -13.93
C SER A 569 7.20 7.92 -14.60
N LYS A 570 6.96 8.95 -13.78
CA LYS A 570 7.11 10.37 -14.11
C LYS A 570 8.17 10.95 -13.18
N THR A 571 8.72 12.12 -13.51
CA THR A 571 9.62 12.83 -12.58
C THR A 571 8.85 13.23 -11.32
N ALA A 572 9.37 12.89 -10.15
CA ALA A 572 8.72 13.13 -8.86
C ALA A 572 8.58 14.63 -8.56
N ILE A 573 7.45 15.00 -7.95
CA ILE A 573 7.10 16.39 -7.65
C ILE A 573 7.76 16.81 -6.35
N SER A 574 8.86 17.56 -6.45
CA SER A 574 9.61 18.03 -5.29
C SER A 574 8.79 18.96 -4.40
N ASP A 575 8.99 18.85 -3.08
CA ASP A 575 8.20 19.50 -2.02
C ASP A 575 6.73 19.04 -1.90
N ILE A 576 6.33 18.00 -2.66
CA ILE A 576 4.98 17.39 -2.62
C ILE A 576 5.08 15.88 -2.43
N ASP A 577 5.64 15.14 -3.39
CA ASP A 577 5.85 13.68 -3.28
C ASP A 577 6.93 13.36 -2.26
N CYS A 578 7.94 14.22 -2.17
CA CYS A 578 9.13 14.09 -1.33
C CYS A 578 9.52 15.48 -0.78
N PRO A 579 10.15 15.58 0.41
CA PRO A 579 10.62 16.86 0.94
C PRO A 579 11.56 17.60 -0.01
N ALA A 580 11.56 18.95 0.01
CA ALA A 580 12.41 19.76 -0.87
C ALA A 580 13.94 19.51 -0.74
N HIS A 581 14.39 18.92 0.36
CA HIS A 581 15.80 18.55 0.58
C HIS A 581 16.14 17.11 0.13
N ALA A 582 15.15 16.33 -0.33
CA ALA A 582 15.36 14.95 -0.74
C ALA A 582 16.35 14.84 -1.91
N SER A 583 17.14 13.77 -1.91
CA SER A 583 18.03 13.43 -3.03
C SER A 583 17.33 12.46 -3.97
N TYR A 584 17.47 12.69 -5.29
CA TYR A 584 16.73 11.92 -6.30
C TYR A 584 17.64 10.98 -7.10
N ILE A 585 17.21 9.73 -7.25
CA ILE A 585 17.83 8.69 -8.06
C ILE A 585 16.95 8.43 -9.30
N LYS A 586 17.59 8.08 -10.42
CA LYS A 586 16.89 7.84 -11.69
C LYS A 586 16.13 6.52 -11.69
N SER A 587 14.86 6.51 -12.10
CA SER A 587 14.26 5.32 -12.70
C SER A 587 14.66 5.24 -14.18
N VAL A 588 14.70 4.03 -14.74
CA VAL A 588 14.94 3.81 -16.17
C VAL A 588 13.92 2.83 -16.74
N MET A 589 13.21 3.25 -17.78
CA MET A 589 12.22 2.49 -18.54
C MET A 589 12.66 2.34 -20.00
N TRP A 590 12.24 1.28 -20.69
CA TRP A 590 12.40 1.22 -22.13
C TRP A 590 11.28 2.00 -22.83
N SER A 591 11.64 2.87 -23.77
CA SER A 591 10.68 3.52 -24.66
C SER A 591 10.67 2.83 -26.02
N PRO A 592 9.62 2.06 -26.39
CA PRO A 592 9.53 1.42 -27.71
C PRO A 592 9.67 2.42 -28.86
N ARG A 593 8.96 3.56 -28.78
CA ARG A 593 9.01 4.62 -29.81
C ARG A 593 10.35 5.34 -29.86
N GLY A 594 11.02 5.52 -28.71
CA GLY A 594 12.36 6.10 -28.66
C GLY A 594 13.48 5.11 -29.05
N MET A 595 13.19 3.81 -29.02
CA MET A 595 14.14 2.71 -29.13
C MET A 595 15.39 2.90 -28.24
N ARG A 596 15.19 3.39 -27.02
CA ARG A 596 16.22 3.67 -26.01
C ARG A 596 15.62 3.72 -24.60
N GLY A 597 16.47 3.83 -23.59
CA GLY A 597 16.03 4.13 -22.23
C GLY A 597 15.47 5.55 -22.10
N SER A 598 14.42 5.72 -21.31
CA SER A 598 14.01 7.01 -20.76
C SER A 598 14.39 7.03 -19.28
N GLU A 599 15.10 8.07 -18.86
CA GLU A 599 15.64 8.22 -17.52
C GLU A 599 14.94 9.40 -16.82
N MET A 600 14.37 9.18 -15.63
CA MET A 600 13.59 10.20 -14.91
C MET A 600 13.97 10.22 -13.42
N LEU A 601 14.04 11.41 -12.82
CA LEU A 601 14.30 11.57 -11.38
C LEU A 601 13.03 11.25 -10.60
N THR A 602 12.91 10.01 -10.14
CA THR A 602 11.66 9.43 -9.64
C THR A 602 11.82 8.89 -8.23
N ILE A 603 12.87 8.10 -7.99
CA ILE A 603 13.17 7.54 -6.67
C ILE A 603 13.69 8.69 -5.81
N CYS A 604 13.14 8.90 -4.62
CA CYS A 604 13.64 9.92 -3.69
C CYS A 604 14.08 9.30 -2.36
N ILE A 605 15.24 9.75 -1.89
CA ILE A 605 15.89 9.36 -0.64
C ILE A 605 15.90 10.58 0.29
N PHE A 606 15.40 10.41 1.51
CA PHE A 606 15.37 11.47 2.53
C PHE A 606 15.31 10.90 3.94
N GLU A 607 15.81 11.64 4.94
CA GLU A 607 15.62 11.30 6.35
C GLU A 607 14.36 12.00 6.92
N VAL A 608 13.68 11.35 7.86
CA VAL A 608 12.51 11.87 8.57
C VAL A 608 12.82 11.95 10.06
N ASP A 609 12.76 13.15 10.66
CA ASP A 609 12.48 13.29 12.11
C ASP A 609 10.98 13.04 12.29
N ALA A 610 10.65 11.93 12.97
CA ALA A 610 9.27 11.49 13.15
C ALA A 610 8.48 12.34 14.16
N GLN A 611 9.14 13.31 14.82
CA GLN A 611 8.59 14.17 15.88
C GLN A 611 8.11 13.41 17.14
N GLU A 612 8.54 12.15 17.28
CA GLU A 612 8.27 11.27 18.42
C GLU A 612 9.56 10.64 18.96
N PRO A 613 9.60 10.17 20.22
CA PRO A 613 10.75 9.44 20.76
C PRO A 613 10.73 7.96 20.35
N ILE A 614 11.86 7.42 19.87
CA ILE A 614 12.00 5.96 19.60
C ILE A 614 12.05 5.16 20.90
N TYR A 615 12.57 5.78 21.97
CA TYR A 615 12.34 5.37 23.35
C TYR A 615 12.42 6.60 24.27
N ARG A 616 11.71 6.54 25.41
CA ARG A 616 11.91 7.49 26.51
C ARG A 616 11.56 6.90 27.87
N HIS A 617 12.19 7.41 28.93
CA HIS A 617 11.81 7.18 30.32
C HIS A 617 12.02 8.47 31.13
N LYS A 618 11.17 8.67 32.14
CA LYS A 618 11.31 9.73 33.14
C LYS A 618 10.80 9.16 34.47
N GLY A 619 11.71 8.93 35.39
CA GLY A 619 11.43 8.56 36.78
C GLY A 619 11.81 9.70 37.72
N ASP A 620 11.85 9.42 39.02
CA ASP A 620 12.25 10.40 40.03
C ASP A 620 13.76 10.75 39.95
N ASP A 621 14.58 9.80 39.49
CA ASP A 621 16.05 9.84 39.51
C ASP A 621 16.72 10.01 38.12
N ILE A 622 15.97 9.91 37.02
CA ILE A 622 16.54 9.85 35.66
C ILE A 622 15.55 10.33 34.58
N GLU A 623 16.07 11.10 33.62
CA GLU A 623 15.39 11.50 32.38
C GLU A 623 16.22 11.02 31.18
N VAL A 624 15.67 10.13 30.35
CA VAL A 624 16.40 9.55 29.21
C VAL A 624 15.50 9.35 27.99
N GLY A 625 16.02 9.56 26.78
CA GLY A 625 15.30 9.27 25.54
C GLY A 625 16.04 9.72 24.28
N MET A 626 15.51 9.32 23.13
CA MET A 626 16.09 9.58 21.81
C MET A 626 14.95 9.82 20.81
N ARG A 627 15.10 10.74 19.85
CA ARG A 627 14.07 10.92 18.80
C ARG A 627 14.10 9.78 17.78
N ASN A 628 12.92 9.35 17.33
CA ASN A 628 12.77 8.44 16.20
C ASN A 628 13.14 9.19 14.91
N ARG A 629 14.11 8.64 14.20
CA ARG A 629 14.52 9.09 12.87
C ARG A 629 14.63 7.88 11.95
N TYR A 630 14.28 8.04 10.69
CA TYR A 630 14.33 6.95 9.71
C TYR A 630 14.58 7.46 8.29
N LEU A 631 15.27 6.64 7.50
CA LEU A 631 15.47 6.90 6.08
C LEU A 631 14.29 6.33 5.29
N VAL A 632 13.82 7.08 4.29
CA VAL A 632 12.82 6.62 3.32
C VAL A 632 13.46 6.55 1.94
N ALA A 633 13.29 5.42 1.27
CA ALA A 633 13.41 5.31 -0.18
C ALA A 633 12.00 5.18 -0.76
N ARG A 634 11.50 6.26 -1.39
CA ARG A 634 10.14 6.35 -1.96
C ARG A 634 10.18 6.29 -3.48
N TYR A 635 9.18 5.64 -4.06
CA TYR A 635 8.90 5.60 -5.49
C TYR A 635 7.43 5.99 -5.76
N PRO A 636 7.15 7.18 -6.31
CA PRO A 636 5.84 7.54 -6.84
C PRO A 636 5.66 6.96 -8.25
N THR A 637 4.47 6.43 -8.54
CA THR A 637 4.03 6.02 -9.88
C THR A 637 2.55 6.33 -10.08
N GLN A 638 2.14 6.64 -11.31
CA GLN A 638 0.74 6.87 -11.68
C GLN A 638 0.34 5.86 -12.75
N LEU A 639 -0.67 5.05 -12.46
CA LEU A 639 -1.16 3.97 -13.32
C LEU A 639 -2.65 4.18 -13.58
N GLY A 640 -2.96 4.68 -14.76
CA GLY A 640 -4.32 5.08 -15.12
C GLY A 640 -4.83 6.21 -14.22
N ASN A 641 -5.86 5.89 -13.43
CA ASN A 641 -6.52 6.80 -12.49
C ASN A 641 -5.78 6.96 -11.16
N TYR A 642 -5.04 5.93 -10.70
CA TYR A 642 -4.44 5.91 -9.38
C TYR A 642 -2.97 6.34 -9.36
N ASP A 643 -2.63 7.05 -8.30
CA ASP A 643 -1.28 7.41 -7.90
C ASP A 643 -0.87 6.52 -6.72
N TYR A 644 0.23 5.77 -6.88
CA TYR A 644 0.78 4.93 -5.84
C TYR A 644 2.10 5.47 -5.29
N LEU A 645 2.23 5.53 -3.96
CA LEU A 645 3.52 5.78 -3.29
C LEU A 645 3.99 4.46 -2.65
N ILE A 646 5.11 3.93 -3.14
CA ILE A 646 5.77 2.75 -2.57
C ILE A 646 6.97 3.22 -1.74
N ASP A 647 6.92 3.00 -0.42
CA ASP A 647 7.97 3.40 0.52
C ASP A 647 8.68 2.17 1.09
N PHE A 648 10.01 2.19 1.07
CA PHE A 648 10.87 1.33 1.91
C PHE A 648 11.51 2.21 2.99
N GLN A 649 11.22 1.94 4.25
CA GLN A 649 11.58 2.78 5.39
C GLN A 649 12.53 2.00 6.33
N PHE A 650 13.66 2.61 6.67
CA PHE A 650 14.75 1.99 7.43
C PHE A 650 14.99 2.76 8.73
N HIS A 651 14.83 2.10 9.89
CA HIS A 651 14.87 2.78 11.20
C HIS A 651 16.10 2.38 12.03
N LEU A 652 16.43 3.21 13.02
CA LEU A 652 17.57 3.01 13.93
C LEU A 652 17.46 1.74 14.80
N ASP A 653 16.24 1.24 15.07
CA ASP A 653 16.00 0.01 15.84
C ASP A 653 16.16 -1.28 15.00
N GLY A 654 16.57 -1.17 13.74
CA GLY A 654 16.78 -2.31 12.84
C GLY A 654 15.51 -2.82 12.15
N LYS A 655 14.33 -2.17 12.33
CA LYS A 655 13.12 -2.56 11.58
C LYS A 655 13.10 -1.94 10.18
N ILE A 656 12.50 -2.67 9.25
CA ILE A 656 12.16 -2.21 7.90
C ILE A 656 10.65 -2.11 7.82
N VAL A 657 10.10 -0.99 7.34
CA VAL A 657 8.66 -0.86 7.03
C VAL A 657 8.52 -0.72 5.52
N THR A 658 7.63 -1.51 4.93
CA THR A 658 7.32 -1.46 3.49
C THR A 658 5.85 -1.17 3.33
N THR A 659 5.52 -0.06 2.64
CA THR A 659 4.13 0.37 2.45
C THR A 659 3.83 0.70 1.00
N ALA A 660 2.67 0.26 0.52
CA ALA A 660 2.04 0.82 -0.67
C ALA A 660 0.90 1.75 -0.24
N THR A 661 0.82 2.92 -0.84
CA THR A 661 -0.23 3.92 -0.62
C THR A 661 -0.98 4.14 -1.92
N ALA A 662 -2.31 4.11 -1.90
CA ALA A 662 -3.16 4.61 -2.98
C ALA A 662 -3.62 6.05 -2.70
N THR A 663 -3.61 6.86 -3.74
CA THR A 663 -4.29 8.16 -3.87
C THR A 663 -4.58 8.38 -5.36
N GLY A 664 -4.95 9.58 -5.80
CA GLY A 664 -5.36 9.82 -7.19
C GLY A 664 -6.87 9.76 -7.40
N PHE A 665 -7.30 9.73 -8.67
CA PHE A 665 -8.72 9.67 -9.03
C PHE A 665 -9.26 8.26 -8.82
N ILE A 666 -10.51 8.11 -8.34
CA ILE A 666 -11.20 6.81 -8.42
C ILE A 666 -11.58 6.52 -9.88
N GLN A 667 -11.56 5.25 -10.27
CA GLN A 667 -12.30 4.82 -11.45
C GLN A 667 -13.77 4.69 -11.08
N ALA A 668 -14.61 5.53 -11.67
CA ALA A 668 -16.01 5.63 -11.31
C ALA A 668 -16.92 4.81 -12.26
N SER A 669 -18.23 4.77 -11.95
CA SER A 669 -19.25 4.19 -12.84
C SER A 669 -20.43 5.14 -12.98
N TYR A 670 -21.15 5.07 -14.11
CA TYR A 670 -22.26 5.97 -14.38
C TYR A 670 -23.51 5.64 -13.54
N TYR A 671 -23.99 6.62 -12.77
CA TYR A 671 -25.21 6.51 -11.97
C TYR A 671 -26.48 6.57 -12.84
N ASN A 672 -27.30 5.52 -12.83
CA ASN A 672 -28.47 5.43 -13.69
C ASN A 672 -29.78 5.13 -12.96
N THR A 673 -30.76 6.02 -13.04
CA THR A 673 -32.10 5.83 -12.43
C THR A 673 -32.98 4.80 -13.15
N ILE A 674 -32.58 4.30 -14.33
CA ILE A 674 -33.22 3.12 -14.97
C ILE A 674 -32.48 1.80 -14.68
N SER A 675 -31.45 1.80 -13.83
CA SER A 675 -30.81 0.57 -13.37
C SER A 675 -31.78 -0.30 -12.57
N GLN A 676 -31.71 -1.62 -12.75
CA GLN A 676 -32.44 -2.58 -11.91
C GLN A 676 -32.02 -2.55 -10.43
N PHE A 677 -30.88 -1.90 -10.13
CA PHE A 677 -30.33 -1.74 -8.79
C PHE A 677 -30.53 -0.32 -8.22
N TYR A 678 -31.24 0.56 -8.93
CA TYR A 678 -31.64 1.87 -8.43
C TYR A 678 -32.58 1.74 -7.23
N ASN A 679 -32.20 2.33 -6.10
CA ASN A 679 -33.02 2.34 -4.89
C ASN A 679 -33.86 3.63 -4.82
N PRO A 680 -35.19 3.59 -5.05
CA PRO A 680 -36.02 4.79 -5.03
C PRO A 680 -36.24 5.37 -3.62
N GLU A 681 -35.98 4.62 -2.56
CA GLU A 681 -36.10 5.08 -1.17
C GLU A 681 -34.80 5.73 -0.66
N ASN A 682 -33.64 5.30 -1.16
CA ASN A 682 -32.32 5.80 -0.81
C ASN A 682 -31.48 5.97 -2.10
N PRO A 683 -31.81 6.93 -2.97
CA PRO A 683 -31.22 7.06 -4.31
C PRO A 683 -29.72 7.36 -4.29
N GLU A 684 -29.14 7.74 -3.16
CA GLU A 684 -27.71 7.92 -2.97
C GLU A 684 -26.92 6.60 -2.77
N ARG A 685 -27.60 5.44 -2.73
CA ARG A 685 -27.00 4.13 -2.45
C ARG A 685 -27.40 3.10 -3.51
N THR A 686 -26.43 2.33 -3.99
CA THR A 686 -26.65 1.11 -4.76
C THR A 686 -26.01 -0.09 -4.04
N PRO A 687 -26.28 -1.35 -4.45
CA PRO A 687 -25.54 -2.51 -3.95
C PRO A 687 -24.03 -2.47 -4.22
N PHE A 688 -23.58 -1.56 -5.10
CA PHE A 688 -22.21 -1.44 -5.56
C PHE A 688 -21.47 -0.21 -5.02
N GLY A 689 -22.11 0.62 -4.19
CA GLY A 689 -21.45 1.77 -3.56
C GLY A 689 -22.36 2.99 -3.40
N PHE A 690 -21.74 4.15 -3.22
CA PHE A 690 -22.43 5.42 -3.03
C PHE A 690 -22.44 6.26 -4.30
N LYS A 691 -23.47 7.09 -4.43
CA LYS A 691 -23.51 8.18 -5.38
C LYS A 691 -22.57 9.30 -4.91
N VAL A 692 -21.48 9.53 -5.64
CA VAL A 692 -20.43 10.50 -5.26
C VAL A 692 -20.49 11.81 -6.05
N SER A 693 -21.28 11.85 -7.14
CA SER A 693 -21.65 13.09 -7.86
C SER A 693 -23.00 12.89 -8.57
N ASN A 694 -23.50 13.91 -9.29
CA ASN A 694 -24.84 13.94 -9.91
C ASN A 694 -25.17 12.68 -10.73
N ASP A 695 -24.20 12.19 -11.51
CA ASP A 695 -24.38 11.11 -12.48
C ASP A 695 -23.30 10.03 -12.31
N ILE A 696 -22.70 9.93 -11.12
CA ILE A 696 -21.51 9.11 -10.85
C ILE A 696 -21.66 8.31 -9.54
N ILE A 697 -21.46 6.99 -9.62
CA ILE A 697 -21.26 6.06 -8.49
C ILE A 697 -19.75 5.91 -8.25
N GLY A 698 -19.35 5.84 -6.98
CA GLY A 698 -18.05 5.31 -6.56
C GLY A 698 -18.15 3.79 -6.37
N PRO A 699 -17.65 2.95 -7.30
CA PRO A 699 -17.83 1.51 -7.25
C PRO A 699 -16.96 0.87 -6.16
N ILE A 700 -17.54 -0.12 -5.47
CA ILE A 700 -16.87 -1.00 -4.53
C ILE A 700 -15.74 -1.77 -5.22
N HIS A 701 -14.55 -1.76 -4.62
CA HIS A 701 -13.40 -2.49 -5.14
C HIS A 701 -12.35 -2.82 -4.08
N ASP A 702 -11.66 -3.95 -4.25
CA ASP A 702 -10.50 -4.31 -3.42
C ASP A 702 -9.19 -3.78 -4.04
N HIS A 703 -8.27 -3.32 -3.19
CA HIS A 703 -6.85 -3.12 -3.52
C HIS A 703 -6.02 -4.19 -2.81
N THR A 704 -5.25 -5.01 -3.52
CA THR A 704 -4.30 -5.96 -2.91
C THR A 704 -2.89 -5.78 -3.47
N PHE A 705 -1.95 -5.41 -2.61
CA PHE A 705 -0.54 -5.18 -2.98
C PHE A 705 0.28 -6.44 -2.69
N ALA A 706 0.91 -7.00 -3.73
CA ALA A 706 1.73 -8.19 -3.61
C ALA A 706 3.22 -7.84 -3.58
N PHE A 707 3.96 -8.43 -2.64
CA PHE A 707 5.40 -8.25 -2.48
C PHE A 707 6.13 -9.59 -2.45
N LYS A 708 7.32 -9.64 -3.05
CA LYS A 708 8.32 -10.70 -2.83
C LYS A 708 9.31 -10.21 -1.77
N VAL A 709 9.51 -10.99 -0.71
CA VAL A 709 10.43 -10.70 0.38
C VAL A 709 11.34 -11.93 0.59
N ASP A 710 12.51 -11.89 -0.04
CA ASP A 710 13.56 -12.90 -0.04
C ASP A 710 14.46 -12.65 1.19
N LEU A 711 14.26 -13.41 2.27
CA LEU A 711 14.84 -13.16 3.60
C LEU A 711 16.12 -13.97 3.81
N ASP A 712 17.23 -13.27 3.96
CA ASP A 712 18.55 -13.80 4.36
C ASP A 712 18.85 -13.29 5.77
N VAL A 713 18.23 -13.86 6.81
CA VAL A 713 18.49 -13.45 8.19
C VAL A 713 19.90 -13.94 8.57
N VAL A 714 20.86 -13.01 8.65
CA VAL A 714 22.31 -13.25 8.71
C VAL A 714 22.88 -13.89 7.43
N ASN A 715 22.27 -14.98 6.94
CA ASN A 715 22.66 -15.71 5.73
C ASN A 715 21.47 -16.51 5.16
N GLU A 716 21.72 -17.28 4.09
CA GLU A 716 20.74 -18.04 3.28
C GLU A 716 20.16 -19.30 3.97
N GLN A 717 20.33 -19.47 5.30
CA GLN A 717 19.97 -20.69 6.03
C GLN A 717 18.99 -20.35 7.16
N ASN A 718 17.70 -20.34 6.84
CA ASN A 718 16.64 -19.88 7.73
C ASN A 718 15.53 -20.94 7.88
N ASP A 719 14.72 -20.77 8.91
CA ASP A 719 13.53 -21.54 9.23
C ASP A 719 12.33 -20.60 9.40
N PHE A 720 11.11 -21.12 9.25
CA PHE A 720 9.88 -20.38 9.52
C PHE A 720 9.14 -20.91 10.76
N GLU A 721 8.86 -20.01 11.71
CA GLU A 721 8.20 -20.31 12.98
C GLU A 721 6.90 -19.49 13.17
N LEU A 722 5.82 -20.21 13.49
CA LEU A 722 4.54 -19.67 13.93
C LEU A 722 4.47 -19.67 15.46
N ILE A 723 4.48 -18.47 16.06
CA ILE A 723 4.32 -18.33 17.52
C ILE A 723 2.87 -18.01 17.83
N HIS A 724 2.12 -19.02 18.29
CA HIS A 724 0.70 -18.94 18.58
C HIS A 724 0.42 -18.25 19.90
N TRP A 725 -0.55 -17.35 19.94
CA TRP A 725 -1.03 -16.71 21.16
C TRP A 725 -2.23 -17.47 21.73
N LYS A 726 -2.01 -18.25 22.79
CA LYS A 726 -3.04 -19.14 23.38
C LYS A 726 -3.58 -18.61 24.70
N TYR A 727 -4.80 -19.02 25.05
CA TYR A 727 -5.39 -18.91 26.38
C TYR A 727 -5.93 -20.27 26.81
N GLY A 728 -5.41 -20.81 27.91
CA GLY A 728 -5.66 -22.20 28.30
C GLY A 728 -5.13 -22.51 29.70
N ASN A 729 -5.10 -23.78 30.06
CA ASN A 729 -4.67 -24.22 31.38
C ASN A 729 -3.14 -24.06 31.54
N VAL A 730 -2.72 -23.36 32.58
CA VAL A 730 -1.29 -23.09 32.85
C VAL A 730 -0.47 -24.37 33.06
N MET A 731 -1.11 -25.43 33.58
CA MET A 731 -0.44 -26.72 33.77
C MET A 731 -0.25 -27.50 32.48
N ASP A 732 -1.07 -27.25 31.46
CA ASP A 732 -0.92 -27.89 30.14
C ASP A 732 0.14 -27.14 29.31
N ALA A 733 0.13 -25.80 29.35
CA ALA A 733 1.20 -24.95 28.83
C ALA A 733 2.59 -25.30 29.41
N LEU A 734 2.68 -25.60 30.70
CA LEU A 734 3.95 -25.98 31.36
C LEU A 734 4.32 -27.46 31.16
N ARG A 735 3.48 -28.29 30.52
CA ARG A 735 3.81 -29.68 30.16
C ARG A 735 4.50 -29.76 28.80
N THR A 736 4.14 -28.93 27.84
CA THR A 736 4.72 -28.96 26.47
C THR A 736 6.23 -28.66 26.47
N VAL A 737 6.69 -27.76 27.34
CA VAL A 737 8.11 -27.32 27.40
C VAL A 737 9.00 -28.22 28.27
N LYS A 738 8.44 -29.21 28.98
CA LYS A 738 9.09 -29.81 30.16
C LYS A 738 9.63 -31.22 29.93
N LYS A 739 10.94 -31.33 29.69
CA LYS A 739 11.71 -32.55 29.96
C LYS A 739 11.87 -32.75 31.48
N GLU A 740 12.10 -33.98 31.91
CA GLU A 740 11.80 -34.52 33.25
C GLU A 740 12.43 -33.80 34.47
N ASN A 741 11.94 -34.14 35.67
CA ASN A 741 12.51 -33.78 36.98
C ASN A 741 12.58 -32.28 37.35
N ALA A 742 11.45 -31.58 37.28
CA ALA A 742 11.22 -30.40 38.11
C ALA A 742 9.79 -30.35 38.67
N THR A 743 9.62 -29.79 39.86
CA THR A 743 8.30 -29.42 40.41
C THR A 743 7.64 -28.35 39.54
N PHE A 744 6.31 -28.22 39.65
CA PHE A 744 5.59 -27.05 39.11
C PHE A 744 5.47 -25.98 40.21
N PRO A 745 5.23 -24.70 39.87
CA PRO A 745 4.91 -23.68 40.87
C PRO A 745 3.72 -24.10 41.73
N GLY A 746 3.84 -23.96 43.05
CA GLY A 746 2.92 -24.57 44.01
C GLY A 746 1.47 -24.07 43.93
N TYR A 747 1.24 -22.88 43.38
CA TYR A 747 -0.07 -22.40 42.96
C TYR A 747 0.06 -21.36 41.84
N PHE A 748 -1.05 -21.14 41.14
CA PHE A 748 -1.31 -19.95 40.32
C PHE A 748 -2.62 -19.32 40.79
N PHE A 749 -2.76 -17.99 40.73
CA PHE A 749 -4.00 -17.30 41.12
C PHE A 749 -5.20 -17.73 40.27
N HIS A 750 -4.96 -18.12 39.02
CA HIS A 750 -5.96 -18.69 38.12
C HIS A 750 -5.40 -19.95 37.47
N ASN A 751 -6.26 -20.96 37.25
CA ASN A 751 -5.88 -22.18 36.55
C ASN A 751 -5.73 -21.99 35.03
N LYS A 752 -6.31 -20.92 34.48
CA LYS A 752 -6.14 -20.52 33.07
C LYS A 752 -5.35 -19.21 32.97
N THR A 753 -4.49 -19.12 31.96
CA THR A 753 -3.67 -17.94 31.66
C THR A 753 -3.40 -17.82 30.16
N ARG A 754 -2.85 -16.69 29.73
CA ARG A 754 -2.26 -16.52 28.40
C ARG A 754 -0.86 -17.12 28.37
N TYR A 755 -0.51 -17.77 27.27
CA TYR A 755 0.82 -18.34 27.02
C TYR A 755 1.07 -18.43 25.51
N VAL A 756 2.26 -18.84 25.11
CA VAL A 756 2.62 -19.06 23.69
C VAL A 756 2.98 -20.51 23.41
N GLU A 757 2.72 -20.95 22.19
CA GLU A 757 3.14 -22.24 21.63
C GLU A 757 3.93 -21.97 20.34
N TRP A 758 5.02 -22.71 20.12
CA TRP A 758 5.84 -22.61 18.93
C TRP A 758 5.50 -23.75 17.97
N GLU A 759 5.16 -23.40 16.74
CA GLU A 759 5.02 -24.32 15.61
C GLU A 759 6.15 -24.03 14.62
N HIS A 760 7.06 -25.00 14.48
CA HIS A 760 8.14 -24.97 13.48
C HIS A 760 7.61 -25.54 12.17
N VAL A 761 7.54 -24.71 11.13
CA VAL A 761 6.91 -25.07 9.86
C VAL A 761 7.97 -25.69 8.95
N LYS A 762 7.76 -26.96 8.59
CA LYS A 762 8.78 -27.79 7.92
C LYS A 762 8.79 -27.72 6.39
N ASN A 763 7.64 -27.38 5.81
CA ASN A 763 7.40 -27.37 4.37
C ASN A 763 6.76 -26.04 3.98
N GLU A 764 6.75 -25.76 2.68
CA GLU A 764 6.09 -24.60 2.08
C GLU A 764 4.61 -24.50 2.52
N THR A 765 4.09 -23.28 2.71
CA THR A 765 2.81 -23.07 3.39
C THR A 765 2.09 -21.76 3.01
N GLU A 766 0.77 -21.77 3.17
CA GLU A 766 -0.16 -20.66 2.93
C GLU A 766 -0.82 -20.24 4.27
N ILE A 767 -0.84 -18.95 4.59
CA ILE A 767 -1.15 -18.47 5.95
C ILE A 767 -2.02 -17.21 5.94
N ASP A 768 -3.18 -17.30 6.60
CA ASP A 768 -4.10 -16.19 6.80
C ASP A 768 -4.10 -15.61 8.23
N ILE A 769 -4.57 -14.36 8.31
CA ILE A 769 -4.72 -13.59 9.55
C ILE A 769 -6.03 -13.98 10.24
N ASP A 770 -5.98 -14.98 11.13
CA ASP A 770 -7.08 -15.27 12.04
C ASP A 770 -7.00 -14.39 13.31
N SER A 771 -7.89 -13.40 13.40
CA SER A 771 -8.03 -12.52 14.56
C SER A 771 -8.49 -13.23 15.85
N LYS A 772 -9.05 -14.44 15.76
CA LYS A 772 -9.44 -15.28 16.91
C LYS A 772 -8.31 -16.21 17.35
N ASN A 773 -7.40 -16.58 16.45
CA ASN A 773 -6.22 -17.40 16.73
C ASN A 773 -4.92 -16.69 16.29
N PRO A 774 -4.57 -15.54 16.90
CA PRO A 774 -3.44 -14.73 16.46
C PRO A 774 -2.09 -15.49 16.55
N LYS A 775 -1.26 -15.28 15.52
CA LYS A 775 0.06 -15.89 15.33
C LYS A 775 1.10 -14.80 15.10
N PHE A 776 2.37 -15.06 15.42
CA PHE A 776 3.49 -14.29 14.85
C PHE A 776 4.10 -15.09 13.70
N TRP A 777 4.36 -14.43 12.57
CA TRP A 777 5.08 -14.98 11.42
C TRP A 777 6.56 -14.63 11.58
N THR A 778 7.43 -15.62 11.77
CA THR A 778 8.81 -15.39 12.22
C THR A 778 9.79 -16.16 11.35
N PHE A 779 10.77 -15.45 10.80
CA PHE A 779 11.88 -16.00 10.02
C PHE A 779 13.09 -16.01 10.93
N VAL A 780 13.67 -17.18 11.20
CA VAL A 780 14.75 -17.35 12.18
C VAL A 780 15.94 -18.07 11.57
N ASN A 781 17.15 -17.70 11.97
CA ASN A 781 18.35 -18.45 11.68
C ASN A 781 18.72 -19.28 12.90
N ASN A 782 18.48 -20.60 12.85
CA ASN A 782 18.75 -21.46 14.00
C ASN A 782 20.26 -21.73 14.24
N ASN A 783 21.12 -21.46 13.25
CA ASN A 783 22.58 -21.56 13.39
C ASN A 783 23.21 -20.30 14.00
N ALA A 784 22.59 -19.13 13.80
CA ALA A 784 23.03 -17.86 14.36
C ALA A 784 22.30 -17.56 15.67
N LYS A 785 23.00 -17.69 16.81
CA LYS A 785 22.48 -17.33 18.14
C LYS A 785 22.94 -15.94 18.58
N ASN A 786 22.13 -15.27 19.38
CA ASN A 786 22.54 -14.08 20.13
C ASN A 786 23.25 -14.47 21.44
N PHE A 787 23.73 -13.48 22.20
CA PHE A 787 24.41 -13.66 23.49
C PHE A 787 23.61 -14.46 24.55
N TRP A 788 22.29 -14.59 24.37
CA TRP A 788 21.39 -15.32 25.25
C TRP A 788 21.08 -16.76 24.79
N ASP A 789 21.82 -17.28 23.80
CA ASP A 789 21.62 -18.59 23.14
C ASP A 789 20.26 -18.72 22.40
N VAL A 790 19.66 -17.59 22.03
CA VAL A 790 18.38 -17.54 21.31
C VAL A 790 18.63 -17.32 19.81
N SER A 791 17.90 -18.03 18.96
CA SER A 791 17.96 -17.91 17.50
C SER A 791 17.65 -16.47 17.05
N ARG A 792 18.48 -15.95 16.15
CA ARG A 792 18.36 -14.59 15.62
C ARG A 792 17.31 -14.57 14.51
N GLY A 793 16.34 -13.66 14.57
CA GLY A 793 15.19 -13.69 13.67
C GLY A 793 14.59 -12.32 13.32
N TYR A 794 13.75 -12.30 12.30
CA TYR A 794 12.87 -11.18 11.97
C TYR A 794 11.42 -11.65 11.94
N ARG A 795 10.54 -10.87 12.56
CA ARG A 795 9.09 -11.09 12.53
C ARG A 795 8.45 -10.22 11.46
N LEU A 796 7.63 -10.82 10.60
CA LEU A 796 6.75 -10.08 9.70
C LEU A 796 5.46 -9.68 10.43
N VAL A 797 5.08 -8.42 10.29
CA VAL A 797 3.90 -7.82 10.91
C VAL A 797 3.05 -7.13 9.84
N PRO A 798 1.91 -7.69 9.43
CA PRO A 798 1.01 -7.06 8.47
C PRO A 798 0.34 -5.81 9.08
N MET A 799 0.09 -4.79 8.27
CA MET A 799 -0.61 -3.56 8.69
C MET A 799 -2.14 -3.70 8.61
N HIS A 800 -2.63 -4.44 7.61
CA HIS A 800 -4.06 -4.69 7.37
C HIS A 800 -4.31 -6.18 7.13
N SER A 801 -5.58 -6.59 7.14
CA SER A 801 -6.05 -7.95 6.88
C SER A 801 -7.17 -7.97 5.84
N GLY A 802 -7.04 -7.14 4.81
CA GLY A 802 -7.88 -7.19 3.62
C GLY A 802 -7.24 -8.11 2.58
N THR A 803 -8.01 -9.07 2.10
CA THR A 803 -7.80 -9.84 0.87
C THR A 803 -9.08 -9.75 0.02
N GLN A 804 -9.03 -10.25 -1.21
CA GLN A 804 -10.18 -10.18 -2.13
C GLN A 804 -11.38 -10.98 -1.61
N ASN A 805 -12.60 -10.54 -1.93
CA ASN A 805 -13.85 -11.13 -1.38
C ASN A 805 -14.67 -12.01 -2.35
N ILE A 806 -14.17 -12.26 -3.56
CA ILE A 806 -14.79 -13.09 -4.60
C ILE A 806 -14.39 -14.57 -4.40
N GLN A 807 -15.20 -15.50 -4.91
CA GLN A 807 -14.98 -16.93 -4.73
C GLN A 807 -13.82 -17.45 -5.58
N ASP A 808 -12.98 -18.32 -4.99
CA ASP A 808 -11.75 -18.86 -5.61
C ASP A 808 -11.99 -19.64 -6.92
N ASP A 809 -13.20 -20.15 -7.13
CA ASP A 809 -13.59 -20.82 -8.37
C ASP A 809 -13.98 -19.85 -9.51
N HIS A 810 -14.08 -18.54 -9.24
CA HIS A 810 -14.27 -17.52 -10.26
C HIS A 810 -13.04 -17.45 -11.20
N PRO A 811 -13.20 -17.51 -12.54
CA PRO A 811 -12.06 -17.62 -13.47
C PRO A 811 -10.99 -16.55 -13.27
N GLU A 812 -11.38 -15.29 -13.10
CA GLU A 812 -10.43 -14.18 -12.96
C GLU A 812 -9.66 -14.20 -11.63
N VAL A 813 -10.21 -14.80 -10.56
CA VAL A 813 -9.50 -14.94 -9.27
C VAL A 813 -8.34 -15.92 -9.40
N GLN A 814 -8.45 -16.92 -10.28
CA GLN A 814 -7.38 -17.90 -10.56
C GLN A 814 -6.18 -17.28 -11.31
N HIS A 815 -6.29 -16.03 -11.75
CA HIS A 815 -5.20 -15.22 -12.33
C HIS A 815 -4.67 -14.16 -11.35
N LEU A 816 -5.38 -14.01 -10.22
CA LEU A 816 -5.08 -13.22 -9.04
C LEU A 816 -4.79 -14.12 -7.83
N SER A 817 -4.37 -15.38 -8.01
CA SER A 817 -4.28 -16.39 -6.94
C SER A 817 -3.35 -16.01 -5.79
N PHE A 818 -2.42 -15.06 -6.01
CA PHE A 818 -1.63 -14.41 -4.97
C PHE A 818 -2.47 -13.64 -3.93
N THR A 819 -3.74 -13.34 -4.21
CA THR A 819 -4.69 -12.64 -3.33
C THR A 819 -5.54 -13.59 -2.47
N GLU A 820 -5.45 -14.90 -2.68
CA GLU A 820 -6.17 -15.92 -1.91
C GLU A 820 -5.68 -15.97 -0.45
N HIS A 821 -4.39 -15.70 -0.20
CA HIS A 821 -3.76 -15.80 1.12
C HIS A 821 -2.92 -14.57 1.47
N HIS A 822 -2.90 -14.21 2.76
CA HIS A 822 -2.15 -13.02 3.23
C HIS A 822 -0.62 -13.17 3.17
N LEU A 823 -0.13 -14.41 3.34
CA LEU A 823 1.28 -14.78 3.31
C LEU A 823 1.42 -16.21 2.77
N THR A 824 2.24 -16.39 1.75
CA THR A 824 2.76 -17.71 1.35
C THR A 824 4.26 -17.75 1.59
N VAL A 825 4.76 -18.85 2.17
CA VAL A 825 6.20 -19.07 2.39
C VAL A 825 6.65 -20.24 1.53
N THR A 826 7.57 -19.99 0.60
CA THR A 826 8.13 -21.00 -0.30
C THR A 826 9.64 -21.10 -0.14
N LYS A 827 10.21 -22.21 -0.62
CA LYS A 827 11.65 -22.31 -0.80
C LYS A 827 12.09 -21.45 -1.97
N ARG A 828 13.27 -20.84 -1.87
CA ARG A 828 13.76 -19.85 -2.85
C ARG A 828 14.34 -20.53 -4.10
N LYS A 829 13.75 -20.28 -5.29
CA LYS A 829 14.16 -20.89 -6.58
C LYS A 829 14.38 -19.81 -7.66
N GLU A 830 15.37 -19.96 -8.56
CA GLU A 830 15.68 -18.93 -9.58
C GLU A 830 14.57 -18.70 -10.62
N ASN A 831 13.74 -19.71 -10.86
CA ASN A 831 12.58 -19.66 -11.75
C ASN A 831 11.33 -19.03 -11.10
N GLU A 832 11.35 -18.73 -9.80
CA GLU A 832 10.22 -18.25 -9.01
C GLU A 832 10.47 -16.79 -8.60
N GLN A 833 10.15 -15.86 -9.51
CA GLN A 833 10.43 -14.43 -9.35
C GLN A 833 9.18 -13.55 -9.29
N TYR A 834 8.02 -14.07 -9.72
CA TYR A 834 6.79 -13.30 -9.89
C TYR A 834 5.57 -14.03 -9.32
N VAL A 835 4.68 -13.29 -8.67
CA VAL A 835 3.45 -13.83 -8.07
C VAL A 835 2.40 -14.24 -9.11
N LYS A 836 2.58 -13.83 -10.37
CA LYS A 836 1.77 -14.24 -11.52
C LYS A 836 2.58 -14.11 -12.82
N PRO A 837 2.04 -14.47 -14.00
CA PRO A 837 2.67 -14.14 -15.26
C PRO A 837 2.31 -12.70 -15.66
N ILE A 838 3.32 -11.87 -15.87
CA ILE A 838 3.17 -10.56 -16.52
C ILE A 838 2.56 -10.69 -17.94
N TYR A 839 2.75 -11.84 -18.60
CA TYR A 839 2.51 -12.05 -20.04
C TYR A 839 1.54 -13.19 -20.39
N ASN A 840 0.86 -13.80 -19.40
CA ASN A 840 -0.19 -14.79 -19.66
C ASN A 840 -1.49 -14.41 -18.91
N PRO A 841 -2.11 -13.27 -19.28
CA PRO A 841 -3.45 -12.93 -18.80
C PRO A 841 -4.47 -13.96 -19.29
N ALA A 842 -5.27 -14.45 -18.34
CA ALA A 842 -6.51 -15.21 -18.50
C ALA A 842 -6.71 -16.05 -19.77
N ASN A 843 -6.58 -17.38 -19.65
CA ASN A 843 -7.30 -18.28 -20.55
C ASN A 843 -8.41 -19.01 -19.76
N PRO A 844 -9.68 -18.53 -19.78
CA PRO A 844 -10.79 -19.18 -19.09
C PRO A 844 -11.10 -20.61 -19.56
N LYS A 845 -10.48 -21.07 -20.66
CA LYS A 845 -10.60 -22.44 -21.19
C LYS A 845 -9.37 -23.31 -20.88
N ASP A 846 -8.28 -22.72 -20.39
CA ASP A 846 -7.10 -23.42 -19.87
C ASP A 846 -6.58 -22.71 -18.59
N PRO A 847 -7.26 -22.91 -17.45
CA PRO A 847 -6.78 -22.43 -16.16
C PRO A 847 -5.42 -23.02 -15.78
N ASP A 848 -5.12 -24.26 -16.15
CA ASP A 848 -3.89 -24.95 -15.74
C ASP A 848 -2.63 -24.41 -16.46
N ALA A 849 -2.80 -23.80 -17.63
CA ALA A 849 -1.74 -22.98 -18.26
C ALA A 849 -1.52 -21.62 -17.57
N SER A 850 -2.45 -21.14 -16.76
CA SER A 850 -2.45 -19.79 -16.18
C SER A 850 -2.36 -19.73 -14.63
N ARG A 851 -2.54 -20.86 -13.93
CA ARG A 851 -2.43 -21.01 -12.46
C ARG A 851 -1.00 -21.01 -11.88
N LYS A 852 0.03 -21.18 -12.73
CA LYS A 852 1.41 -21.62 -12.38
C LYS A 852 2.31 -20.67 -11.59
N TYR A 853 1.81 -20.12 -10.47
CA TYR A 853 2.48 -19.09 -9.67
C TYR A 853 2.36 -19.40 -8.18
N VAL A 854 2.07 -18.45 -7.29
CA VAL A 854 2.24 -18.61 -5.82
C VAL A 854 1.68 -19.93 -5.27
N LYS A 855 0.52 -20.39 -5.74
CA LYS A 855 -0.10 -21.67 -5.35
C LYS A 855 0.68 -22.90 -5.83
N ASP A 856 1.13 -22.89 -7.08
CA ASP A 856 1.95 -23.96 -7.68
C ASP A 856 3.42 -23.94 -7.18
N MET A 857 3.86 -22.85 -6.55
CA MET A 857 5.16 -22.76 -5.87
C MET A 857 5.15 -23.46 -4.50
N VAL A 858 3.97 -23.80 -3.94
CA VAL A 858 3.80 -24.63 -2.75
C VAL A 858 3.72 -26.09 -3.19
N ASP A 859 4.83 -26.59 -3.75
CA ASP A 859 4.91 -27.95 -4.29
C ASP A 859 5.16 -29.02 -3.20
N GLY A 860 5.48 -28.55 -1.98
CA GLY A 860 5.65 -29.36 -0.79
C GLY A 860 7.11 -29.64 -0.43
N GLU A 861 8.07 -28.92 -1.05
CA GLU A 861 9.46 -28.92 -0.61
C GLU A 861 9.61 -28.55 0.88
N SER A 862 10.73 -28.96 1.48
CA SER A 862 11.05 -28.60 2.86
C SER A 862 11.74 -27.24 2.92
N ILE A 863 11.33 -26.43 3.90
CA ILE A 863 11.88 -25.12 4.23
C ILE A 863 12.70 -25.13 5.53
N GLU A 864 13.05 -26.32 6.05
CA GLU A 864 13.90 -26.46 7.25
C GLU A 864 15.35 -26.12 6.93
N ASN A 865 15.86 -25.04 7.52
CA ASN A 865 17.23 -24.54 7.37
C ASN A 865 17.61 -24.31 5.90
N THR A 866 16.78 -23.58 5.15
CA THR A 866 16.98 -23.27 3.72
C THR A 866 16.85 -21.77 3.41
N ASP A 867 17.10 -21.44 2.15
CA ASP A 867 16.82 -20.14 1.55
C ASP A 867 15.30 -20.03 1.30
N ILE A 868 14.62 -19.02 1.86
CA ILE A 868 13.15 -18.93 1.95
C ILE A 868 12.60 -17.56 1.55
N VAL A 869 11.48 -17.56 0.82
CA VAL A 869 10.80 -16.36 0.34
C VAL A 869 9.43 -16.25 0.98
N ALA A 870 9.12 -15.05 1.47
CA ALA A 870 7.77 -14.64 1.84
C ALA A 870 7.11 -13.88 0.68
N TRP A 871 6.02 -14.44 0.16
CA TRP A 871 5.12 -13.77 -0.77
C TRP A 871 3.99 -13.15 0.05
N VAL A 872 3.95 -11.83 0.11
CA VAL A 872 3.08 -11.07 1.02
C VAL A 872 2.02 -10.36 0.19
N ALA A 873 0.74 -10.67 0.41
CA ALA A 873 -0.37 -10.01 -0.28
C ALA A 873 -1.30 -9.37 0.75
N LEU A 874 -1.28 -8.04 0.83
CA LEU A 874 -2.00 -7.30 1.86
C LEU A 874 -2.74 -6.12 1.23
N GLY A 875 -4.01 -5.95 1.62
CA GLY A 875 -4.93 -5.06 0.93
C GLY A 875 -5.94 -4.37 1.83
N PHE A 876 -6.88 -3.68 1.18
CA PHE A 876 -8.06 -3.07 1.79
C PHE A 876 -9.22 -3.05 0.79
N LEU A 877 -10.45 -3.11 1.32
CA LEU A 877 -11.68 -2.85 0.57
C LEU A 877 -11.94 -1.33 0.54
N HIS A 878 -12.17 -0.76 -0.64
CA HIS A 878 -12.59 0.63 -0.83
C HIS A 878 -14.04 0.66 -1.32
N ILE A 879 -14.91 1.35 -0.57
CA ILE A 879 -16.21 1.80 -1.05
C ILE A 879 -16.09 3.33 -1.13
N PRO A 880 -15.89 3.92 -2.31
CA PRO A 880 -15.63 5.35 -2.40
C PRO A 880 -16.82 6.22 -1.95
N THR A 881 -16.46 7.40 -1.45
CA THR A 881 -17.33 8.37 -0.79
C THR A 881 -17.22 9.74 -1.44
N SER A 882 -18.01 10.71 -0.98
CA SER A 882 -17.87 12.12 -1.39
C SER A 882 -16.48 12.70 -1.15
N GLU A 883 -15.80 12.20 -0.12
CA GLU A 883 -14.46 12.59 0.32
C GLU A 883 -13.35 12.07 -0.61
N ASP A 884 -13.65 11.08 -1.47
CA ASP A 884 -12.75 10.56 -2.51
C ASP A 884 -12.87 11.32 -3.86
N VAL A 885 -13.69 12.39 -3.90
CA VAL A 885 -13.92 13.22 -5.10
C VAL A 885 -13.39 14.65 -4.87
N PRO A 886 -12.51 15.19 -5.74
CA PRO A 886 -12.04 14.58 -6.99
C PRO A 886 -10.97 13.49 -6.83
N MET A 887 -10.31 13.37 -5.67
CA MET A 887 -9.21 12.42 -5.49
C MET A 887 -9.29 11.74 -4.12
N THR A 888 -9.00 10.43 -4.10
CA THR A 888 -8.89 9.58 -2.91
C THR A 888 -7.83 10.12 -1.96
N THR A 889 -8.19 10.44 -0.71
CA THR A 889 -7.18 10.79 0.30
C THR A 889 -6.38 9.55 0.71
N LYS A 890 -5.04 9.67 0.73
CA LYS A 890 -4.06 8.63 1.11
C LYS A 890 -4.62 7.47 1.95
N VAL A 891 -4.76 6.29 1.32
CA VAL A 891 -5.01 5.00 1.98
C VAL A 891 -3.76 4.13 1.86
N THR A 892 -3.32 3.46 2.92
CA THR A 892 -2.03 2.75 2.95
C THR A 892 -2.15 1.32 3.45
N SER A 893 -1.49 0.38 2.79
CA SER A 893 -1.27 -0.99 3.28
C SER A 893 0.21 -1.38 3.20
N GLY A 894 0.56 -2.56 3.74
CA GLY A 894 1.94 -3.02 3.80
C GLY A 894 2.26 -3.84 5.06
N PHE A 895 3.55 -3.91 5.40
CA PHE A 895 4.07 -4.71 6.50
C PHE A 895 5.33 -4.12 7.13
N THR A 896 5.66 -4.58 8.33
CA THR A 896 6.95 -4.31 9.01
C THR A 896 7.72 -5.62 9.18
N LEU A 897 9.00 -5.63 8.81
CA LEU A 897 9.98 -6.62 9.23
C LEU A 897 10.64 -6.10 10.50
N LYS A 898 10.36 -6.71 11.65
CA LYS A 898 10.87 -6.28 12.96
C LYS A 898 11.90 -7.27 13.51
N PRO A 899 13.08 -6.82 13.99
CA PRO A 899 14.04 -7.67 14.69
C PRO A 899 13.40 -8.42 15.87
N MET A 900 13.63 -9.72 15.94
CA MET A 900 13.19 -10.60 17.01
C MET A 900 14.37 -11.45 17.46
N ASN A 901 14.94 -11.11 18.62
CA ASN A 901 16.17 -11.72 19.17
C ASN A 901 17.42 -11.59 18.27
N PHE A 902 17.33 -10.88 17.13
CA PHE A 902 18.45 -10.67 16.20
C PHE A 902 19.62 -9.89 16.80
N PHE A 903 19.43 -9.15 17.89
CA PHE A 903 20.48 -8.43 18.60
C PHE A 903 20.49 -8.87 20.08
N ASP A 904 21.62 -8.68 20.76
CA ASP A 904 21.78 -8.98 22.18
C ASP A 904 21.02 -8.01 23.10
N SER A 905 20.77 -6.79 22.59
CA SER A 905 19.98 -5.72 23.24
C SER A 905 19.36 -4.83 22.15
N THR A 906 18.72 -3.71 22.50
CA THR A 906 18.16 -2.81 21.48
C THR A 906 19.27 -2.17 20.63
N ALA A 907 19.05 -2.05 19.32
CA ALA A 907 20.07 -1.63 18.37
C ALA A 907 20.47 -0.15 18.46
N VAL A 908 19.86 0.66 19.33
CA VAL A 908 20.00 2.13 19.35
C VAL A 908 20.97 2.71 20.40
N PHE A 909 21.56 1.89 21.27
CA PHE A 909 22.40 2.36 22.39
C PHE A 909 23.86 2.67 22.03
N ASP A 910 24.25 2.56 20.76
CA ASP A 910 25.50 3.06 20.18
C ASP A 910 25.38 4.49 19.62
N LEU A 911 24.16 5.02 19.51
CA LEU A 911 23.86 6.32 18.95
C LEU A 911 23.62 7.36 20.07
N PRO A 912 24.09 8.62 19.92
CA PRO A 912 23.83 9.68 20.89
C PRO A 912 22.34 9.92 21.16
N SER A 913 22.04 10.17 22.42
CA SER A 913 20.72 10.27 23.03
C SER A 913 20.70 11.38 24.08
N HIS A 914 19.52 11.81 24.55
CA HIS A 914 19.46 12.69 25.73
C HIS A 914 19.40 11.83 27.00
N ALA A 915 20.39 11.93 27.88
CA ALA A 915 20.43 11.22 29.17
C ALA A 915 20.89 12.12 30.32
N VAL A 916 20.03 12.33 31.33
CA VAL A 916 20.29 13.18 32.50
C VAL A 916 19.94 12.42 33.79
N GLY A 917 20.89 12.38 34.74
CA GLY A 917 20.69 11.75 36.06
C GLY A 917 20.33 12.73 37.19
N VAL A 918 20.01 12.18 38.36
CA VAL A 918 19.60 12.86 39.64
C VAL A 918 20.19 14.26 39.85
N ASN A 919 21.52 14.40 39.71
CA ASN A 919 22.25 15.64 39.97
C ASN A 919 22.16 16.68 38.83
N LYS A 920 21.26 16.48 37.86
CA LYS A 920 21.21 17.16 36.56
C LYS A 920 22.51 17.04 35.75
N THR A 921 23.25 15.97 35.98
CA THR A 921 24.42 15.60 35.17
C THR A 921 23.92 15.01 33.85
N ALA A 922 24.20 15.69 32.75
CA ALA A 922 24.11 15.09 31.42
C ALA A 922 25.20 14.00 31.28
N TYR A 923 24.77 12.82 30.83
CA TYR A 923 25.65 11.70 30.47
C TYR A 923 25.83 11.60 28.96
N ASP A 924 24.81 12.03 28.21
CA ASP A 924 24.71 12.00 26.76
C ASP A 924 23.72 13.09 26.32
N GLU A 925 23.95 13.70 25.15
CA GLU A 925 23.06 14.71 24.54
C GLU A 925 22.94 14.47 23.03
N GLU A 926 21.75 14.71 22.44
CA GLU A 926 21.64 14.70 20.98
C GLU A 926 22.54 15.80 20.37
N PRO A 927 23.27 15.55 19.26
CA PRO A 927 24.18 16.53 18.68
C PRO A 927 23.47 17.84 18.34
N ALA A 928 23.96 18.94 18.90
CA ALA A 928 23.42 20.26 18.65
C ALA A 928 23.48 20.62 17.15
N GLU A 929 22.48 21.35 16.66
CA GLU A 929 22.49 21.92 15.31
C GLU A 929 23.75 22.78 15.13
N ALA A 930 24.54 22.47 14.09
CA ALA A 930 25.75 23.22 13.79
C ALA A 930 25.37 24.66 13.41
N PRO A 931 25.81 25.70 14.15
CA PRO A 931 25.43 27.06 13.84
C PRO A 931 26.00 27.48 12.48
N CYS A 932 25.14 28.05 11.61
CA CYS A 932 25.56 28.61 10.34
C CYS A 932 26.68 29.64 10.56
N GLN A 933 27.88 29.36 10.03
CA GLN A 933 29.04 30.21 10.23
C GLN A 933 28.95 31.48 9.36
N PHE A 934 28.38 32.53 9.94
CA PHE A 934 28.43 33.89 9.40
C PHE A 934 29.86 34.43 9.44
N ASN A 935 30.61 34.24 8.35
CA ASN A 935 31.91 34.88 8.17
C ASN A 935 31.73 36.38 7.95
N THR A 936 31.94 37.17 9.00
CA THR A 936 32.08 38.63 8.86
C THR A 936 33.35 38.96 8.08
N PHE A 937 33.22 39.21 6.78
CA PHE A 937 34.34 39.71 5.97
C PHE A 937 34.77 41.10 6.47
N SER A 938 35.87 41.15 7.21
CA SER A 938 36.51 42.41 7.56
C SER A 938 37.17 43.01 6.31
N VAL A 939 36.52 44.00 5.71
CA VAL A 939 37.15 44.83 4.68
C VAL A 939 38.26 45.65 5.33
N GLN A 940 39.50 45.15 5.27
CA GLN A 940 40.68 45.97 5.44
C GLN A 940 40.86 46.75 4.13
N GLY A 941 40.90 48.08 4.23
CA GLY A 941 41.07 49.02 3.12
C GLY A 941 42.46 49.65 3.06
#